data_AF-A0A1B8YM47-F1
#
_entry.id   AF-A0A1B8YM47-F1
#
_cell.length_a   1.000
_cell.length_b   1.000
_cell.length_c   1.000
_cell.angle_alpha   90.00
_cell.angle_beta   90.00
_cell.angle_gamma   90.00
#
_symmetry.space_group_name_H-M   'P 1'
#
loop_
_entity.id
_entity.type
_entity.pdbx_description
1 polymer ?
#
loop_
_entity_poly.entity_id
_entity_poly.type
_entity_poly.pdbx_seq_one_letter_code
_entity_poly.pdbx_strand_id
1 'polypeptide(L)'
;MSESRFFAGKWQFAATSGQLITVQADGTLSLSAKQSGAINQMINAYGVTGFWLQAGNGQYLAASGNTPQANQPRDGTVAEIRLEEVGGSGFRLRRISSSGDSYLVAQQSGLIWQAVTSSPSLSAQFTRTIVTKSLEVLKDWGAMGADLRFAYLAEENLNEMVMMTVDLSNADLHGSTLLGADLTNVKVDNCNFSGCDLSKTDLTHVHGKNALFENCIVGSDTNMPDAELPNAIFRGCKSSGGQPVLNRLKAPGANFSGALLPSVIMENADLSQANLVNVDLSGASLASCNFTGAIMTLVNLQNTTLQTSNFNQATLVGTDFTGANINHVNFSGANLTNARLSLTTGYSQLNLSDSTLLATVLTGMDLVDATITAKTNFTQAQMDGVNLSKQKLDQVIFLMASMKKVNLDNTSLNGAVLVGANLAGSTVLGNVSLVGANLSNASLENVNLTGAQFGALSTVTHLDEADAQALDNQQLPEQLRHLLYQDKVLINGQAEVLVRQLGQNWLVEHEGRPLFIHRQEGQLNVAQDNGGNAAILANIFMPNAILTGANLYAVDMSGAHWYGSDARADNANLEQVNLSKANLSTMNFTQARLYGANLSYANLVNTDFSKAMLEPTQGLKPASLAFASIQGTIFTEAKLTGANLTNGAVALPLEEAGKKFTGVPLFSAALELMSSLNSGTVSKELRQAFTDNGYSLLSNAKIIEKQNDQYWIISNQPQDTDLSYRGYCNFIVIRVSEVGNNHLQVCGGSPLRVIRTAADNTLQPVNVAFGVTIDITQAMDGDTTCPSGLRYQLLSKGISYQSLMTPGLPPHPPKCIPSPTTWC
;
A
#
# COMPACT_ATOMS: atom_id res chain seq x y z
N MET A 1 -56.36 8.63 -22.12
CA MET A 1 -55.65 9.79 -22.72
C MET A 1 -56.01 10.99 -21.88
N SER A 2 -55.18 11.32 -20.89
CA SER A 2 -55.43 12.42 -19.97
C SER A 2 -55.33 13.73 -20.73
N GLU A 3 -56.40 14.51 -20.77
CA GLU A 3 -56.29 15.93 -21.14
C GLU A 3 -55.21 16.57 -20.25
N SER A 4 -54.12 17.07 -20.83
CA SER A 4 -53.07 17.73 -20.05
C SER A 4 -53.68 18.99 -19.42
N ARG A 5 -53.84 18.97 -18.09
CA ARG A 5 -54.35 20.13 -17.34
C ARG A 5 -53.19 21.05 -16.99
N PHE A 6 -53.07 22.13 -17.75
CA PHE A 6 -52.07 23.19 -17.57
C PHE A 6 -52.28 23.98 -16.28
N PHE A 7 -51.20 24.53 -15.71
CA PHE A 7 -51.26 25.37 -14.51
C PHE A 7 -51.99 26.68 -14.78
N ALA A 8 -53.20 26.81 -14.22
CA ALA A 8 -54.10 27.96 -14.38
C ALA A 8 -53.83 29.08 -13.37
N GLY A 9 -52.99 28.82 -12.37
CA GLY A 9 -52.55 29.76 -11.36
C GLY A 9 -52.69 29.24 -9.94
N LYS A 10 -52.17 30.02 -8.99
CA LYS A 10 -52.29 29.78 -7.55
C LYS A 10 -53.30 30.75 -6.96
N TRP A 11 -54.30 30.26 -6.26
CA TRP A 11 -55.44 31.05 -5.80
C TRP A 11 -55.68 30.89 -4.30
N GLN A 12 -56.36 31.87 -3.71
CA GLN A 12 -56.98 31.77 -2.39
C GLN A 12 -58.49 31.95 -2.55
N PHE A 13 -59.28 31.22 -1.76
CA PHE A 13 -60.73 31.35 -1.74
C PHE A 13 -61.18 31.84 -0.37
N ALA A 14 -61.94 32.94 -0.33
CA ALA A 14 -62.52 33.48 0.89
C ALA A 14 -64.03 33.25 0.92
N ALA A 15 -64.55 32.75 2.04
CA ALA A 15 -65.99 32.72 2.27
C ALA A 15 -66.54 34.15 2.45
N THR A 16 -67.87 34.31 2.41
CA THR A 16 -68.53 35.60 2.68
C THR A 16 -68.23 36.17 4.07
N SER A 17 -67.80 35.32 5.03
CA SER A 17 -67.32 35.74 6.36
C SER A 17 -65.94 36.40 6.35
N GLY A 18 -65.21 36.35 5.24
CA GLY A 18 -63.82 36.81 5.11
C GLY A 18 -62.75 35.79 5.52
N GLN A 19 -63.15 34.62 6.04
CA GLN A 19 -62.22 33.53 6.32
C GLN A 19 -61.78 32.81 5.03
N LEU A 20 -60.51 32.40 4.97
CA LEU A 20 -59.94 31.68 3.83
C LEU A 20 -60.09 30.16 3.99
N ILE A 21 -60.29 29.47 2.87
CA ILE A 21 -60.12 28.02 2.80
C ILE A 21 -58.68 27.70 3.19
N THR A 22 -58.53 26.78 4.14
CA THR A 22 -57.24 26.32 4.67
C THR A 22 -57.23 24.80 4.69
N VAL A 23 -56.09 24.17 4.42
CA VAL A 23 -55.94 22.72 4.48
C VAL A 23 -55.23 22.30 5.76
N GLN A 24 -55.87 21.39 6.50
CA GLN A 24 -55.35 20.80 7.73
C GLN A 24 -54.33 19.70 7.41
N ALA A 25 -53.58 19.26 8.43
CA ALA A 25 -52.54 18.25 8.27
C ALA A 25 -53.06 16.90 7.74
N ASP A 26 -54.32 16.57 8.01
CA ASP A 26 -55.01 15.37 7.52
C ASP A 26 -55.59 15.54 6.09
N GLY A 27 -55.38 16.70 5.46
CA GLY A 27 -55.92 17.06 4.16
C GLY A 27 -57.34 17.62 4.19
N THR A 28 -58.00 17.69 5.35
CA THR A 28 -59.34 18.26 5.47
C THR A 28 -59.33 19.76 5.22
N LEU A 29 -60.29 20.25 4.44
CA LEU A 29 -60.48 21.68 4.22
C LEU A 29 -61.29 22.30 5.35
N SER A 30 -60.81 23.43 5.86
CA SER A 30 -61.45 24.24 6.90
C SER A 30 -61.45 25.72 6.53
N LEU A 31 -62.05 26.56 7.38
CA LEU A 31 -61.96 28.02 7.26
C LEU A 31 -61.09 28.59 8.37
N SER A 32 -60.19 29.51 8.04
CA SER A 32 -59.37 30.22 9.02
C SER A 32 -59.19 31.70 8.66
N ALA A 33 -58.73 32.51 9.61
CA ALA A 33 -58.40 33.90 9.32
C ALA A 33 -57.21 33.98 8.35
N LYS A 34 -57.18 35.02 7.50
CA LYS A 34 -56.08 35.23 6.56
C LYS A 34 -54.75 35.32 7.27
N GLN A 35 -53.77 34.53 6.84
CA GLN A 35 -52.40 34.55 7.29
C GLN A 35 -51.49 34.79 6.08
N SER A 36 -50.72 35.87 6.11
CA SER A 36 -49.83 36.22 4.99
C SER A 36 -48.79 35.11 4.74
N GLY A 37 -48.63 34.70 3.48
CA GLY A 37 -47.65 33.68 3.07
C GLY A 37 -47.97 32.23 3.45
N ALA A 38 -49.11 31.97 4.11
CA ALA A 38 -49.48 30.64 4.59
C ALA A 38 -49.84 29.70 3.42
N ILE A 39 -49.00 28.70 3.18
CA ILE A 39 -49.14 27.76 2.06
C ILE A 39 -50.44 26.94 2.13
N ASN A 40 -50.89 26.60 3.33
CA ASN A 40 -52.14 25.87 3.54
C ASN A 40 -53.38 26.68 3.16
N GLN A 41 -53.26 27.99 2.91
CA GLN A 41 -54.34 28.86 2.41
C GLN A 41 -54.28 29.06 0.88
N MET A 42 -53.33 28.43 0.19
CA MET A 42 -53.12 28.57 -1.24
C MET A 42 -53.48 27.26 -1.96
N ILE A 43 -54.09 27.40 -3.13
CA ILE A 43 -54.57 26.29 -3.95
C ILE A 43 -54.05 26.47 -5.37
N ASN A 44 -53.26 25.52 -5.86
CA ASN A 44 -52.88 25.43 -7.27
C ASN A 44 -54.07 24.93 -8.09
N ALA A 45 -54.39 25.60 -9.18
CA ALA A 45 -55.47 25.23 -10.08
C ALA A 45 -54.93 24.77 -11.43
N TYR A 46 -55.55 23.74 -12.01
CA TYR A 46 -55.15 23.15 -13.29
C TYR A 46 -56.35 22.97 -14.22
N GLY A 47 -56.30 23.52 -15.42
CA GLY A 47 -57.36 23.44 -16.43
C GLY A 47 -57.84 24.81 -16.93
N VAL A 48 -58.86 24.81 -17.81
CA VAL A 48 -59.40 26.04 -18.44
C VAL A 48 -60.82 26.35 -17.97
N THR A 49 -61.72 25.36 -18.06
CA THR A 49 -63.15 25.50 -17.70
C THR A 49 -63.56 24.59 -16.54
N GLY A 50 -62.97 23.39 -16.47
CA GLY A 50 -62.98 22.52 -15.30
C GLY A 50 -61.59 22.50 -14.67
N PHE A 51 -61.51 22.62 -13.36
CA PHE A 51 -60.27 22.74 -12.61
C PHE A 51 -60.03 21.54 -11.70
N TRP A 52 -58.80 21.05 -11.69
CA TRP A 52 -58.28 20.29 -10.58
C TRP A 52 -57.63 21.25 -9.59
N LEU A 53 -57.99 21.12 -8.31
CA LEU A 53 -57.51 21.99 -7.24
C LEU A 53 -56.59 21.19 -6.32
N GLN A 54 -55.32 21.58 -6.29
CA GLN A 54 -54.29 21.02 -5.41
C GLN A 54 -54.06 21.98 -4.24
N ALA A 55 -54.18 21.46 -3.03
CA ALA A 55 -53.99 22.22 -1.81
C ALA A 55 -52.51 22.39 -1.43
N GLY A 56 -52.25 23.25 -0.46
CA GLY A 56 -50.91 23.49 0.10
C GLY A 56 -50.24 22.31 0.81
N ASN A 57 -50.83 21.12 0.81
CA ASN A 57 -50.22 19.85 1.22
C ASN A 57 -49.75 19.00 0.01
N GLY A 58 -49.85 19.53 -1.22
CA GLY A 58 -49.47 18.85 -2.45
C GLY A 58 -50.52 17.87 -3.01
N GLN A 59 -51.62 17.64 -2.30
CA GLN A 59 -52.69 16.71 -2.70
C GLN A 59 -53.87 17.45 -3.34
N TYR A 60 -54.65 16.72 -4.12
CA TYR A 60 -55.80 17.22 -4.87
C TYR A 60 -57.12 16.91 -4.18
N LEU A 61 -58.12 17.75 -4.42
CA LEU A 61 -59.47 17.54 -3.88
C LEU A 61 -60.09 16.22 -4.36
N ALA A 62 -60.71 15.48 -3.44
CA ALA A 62 -61.35 14.20 -3.72
C ALA A 62 -62.69 14.35 -4.46
N ALA A 63 -62.91 13.50 -5.48
CA ALA A 63 -64.13 13.51 -6.28
C ALA A 63 -65.40 13.10 -5.52
N SER A 64 -65.27 12.35 -4.43
CA SER A 64 -66.39 11.82 -3.65
C SER A 64 -66.26 12.10 -2.15
N GLY A 65 -67.28 11.76 -1.36
CA GLY A 65 -67.36 12.05 0.08
C GLY A 65 -68.00 13.42 0.40
N ASN A 66 -68.59 13.51 1.59
CA ASN A 66 -69.30 14.72 2.06
C ASN A 66 -68.34 15.75 2.69
N THR A 67 -67.23 15.29 3.27
CA THR A 67 -66.18 16.14 3.83
C THR A 67 -65.22 16.55 2.72
N PRO A 68 -65.01 17.85 2.47
CA PRO A 68 -64.05 18.32 1.49
C PRO A 68 -62.62 18.04 1.97
N GLN A 69 -61.91 17.20 1.22
CA GLN A 69 -60.55 16.77 1.56
C GLN A 69 -59.63 16.82 0.34
N ALA A 70 -58.43 17.33 0.53
CA ALA A 70 -57.31 17.27 -0.39
C ALA A 70 -56.40 16.10 0.03
N ASN A 71 -56.70 14.91 -0.46
CA ASN A 71 -56.00 13.67 -0.12
C ASN A 71 -55.78 12.74 -1.33
N GLN A 72 -56.00 13.24 -2.54
CA GLN A 72 -55.79 12.48 -3.76
C GLN A 72 -54.46 12.84 -4.41
N PRO A 73 -53.65 11.87 -4.84
CA PRO A 73 -52.54 12.16 -5.75
C PRO A 73 -53.08 12.58 -7.12
N ARG A 74 -52.21 13.13 -7.97
CA ARG A 74 -52.61 13.65 -9.30
C ARG A 74 -53.20 12.56 -10.21
N ASP A 75 -52.73 11.33 -10.11
CA ASP A 75 -53.23 10.14 -10.81
C ASP A 75 -54.39 9.43 -10.09
N GLY A 76 -54.83 9.98 -8.95
CA GLY A 76 -55.93 9.46 -8.15
C GLY A 76 -57.32 9.86 -8.66
N THR A 77 -58.32 9.69 -7.80
CA THR A 77 -59.71 10.05 -8.15
C THR A 77 -59.96 11.54 -7.83
N VAL A 78 -59.36 12.41 -8.64
CA VAL A 78 -59.39 13.87 -8.47
C VAL A 78 -60.74 14.48 -8.87
N ALA A 79 -61.25 15.40 -8.05
CA ALA A 79 -62.45 16.17 -8.32
C ALA A 79 -62.26 17.14 -9.49
N GLU A 80 -63.18 17.13 -10.45
CA GLU A 80 -63.35 18.25 -11.38
C GLU A 80 -64.21 19.34 -10.72
N ILE A 81 -63.65 20.54 -10.56
CA ILE A 81 -64.32 21.70 -9.98
C ILE A 81 -64.59 22.73 -11.07
N ARG A 82 -65.85 23.15 -11.24
CA ARG A 82 -66.23 24.30 -12.06
C ARG A 82 -66.43 25.53 -11.18
N LEU A 83 -65.89 26.65 -11.62
CA LEU A 83 -66.13 27.94 -10.99
C LEU A 83 -67.32 28.61 -11.68
N GLU A 84 -68.46 28.67 -11.01
CA GLU A 84 -69.66 29.34 -11.52
C GLU A 84 -69.72 30.77 -11.01
N GLU A 85 -69.71 31.75 -11.91
CA GLU A 85 -69.80 33.17 -11.56
C GLU A 85 -71.20 33.53 -11.04
N VAL A 86 -71.24 34.34 -9.97
CA VAL A 86 -72.50 34.81 -9.34
C VAL A 86 -72.66 36.34 -9.49
N GLY A 87 -71.75 36.98 -10.22
CA GLY A 87 -71.66 38.44 -10.41
C GLY A 87 -70.56 39.08 -9.54
N GLY A 88 -69.91 40.12 -10.07
CA GLY A 88 -68.75 40.76 -9.43
C GLY A 88 -67.55 39.82 -9.35
N SER A 89 -66.88 39.75 -8.20
CA SER A 89 -65.74 38.85 -7.92
C SER A 89 -66.14 37.51 -7.25
N GLY A 90 -67.44 37.20 -7.21
CA GLY A 90 -68.00 36.04 -6.52
C GLY A 90 -68.14 34.79 -7.38
N PHE A 91 -67.79 33.63 -6.83
CA PHE A 91 -67.83 32.32 -7.46
C PHE A 91 -68.50 31.27 -6.56
N ARG A 92 -69.07 30.23 -7.18
CA ARG A 92 -69.40 28.96 -6.51
C ARG A 92 -68.44 27.88 -7.02
N LEU A 93 -67.89 27.08 -6.10
CA LEU A 93 -67.07 25.92 -6.44
C LEU A 93 -68.01 24.70 -6.59
N ARG A 94 -68.33 24.31 -7.82
CA ARG A 94 -69.17 23.15 -8.12
C ARG A 94 -68.30 21.93 -8.43
N ARG A 95 -68.34 20.92 -7.57
CA ARG A 95 -67.73 19.62 -7.84
C ARG A 95 -68.63 18.82 -8.77
N ILE A 96 -68.08 18.41 -9.91
CA ILE A 96 -68.74 17.60 -10.92
C ILE A 96 -68.60 16.12 -10.55
N SER A 97 -69.72 15.40 -10.53
CA SER A 97 -69.75 13.97 -10.17
C SER A 97 -70.80 13.21 -10.96
N SER A 98 -70.50 11.95 -11.30
CA SER A 98 -71.47 11.04 -11.90
C SER A 98 -72.65 10.69 -10.99
N SER A 99 -72.50 10.86 -9.67
CA SER A 99 -73.56 10.65 -8.66
C SER A 99 -74.36 11.91 -8.33
N GLY A 100 -74.13 13.02 -9.05
CA GLY A 100 -74.78 14.32 -8.83
C GLY A 100 -73.81 15.37 -8.29
N ASP A 101 -73.88 16.56 -8.86
CA ASP A 101 -72.97 17.65 -8.55
C ASP A 101 -73.25 18.27 -7.16
N SER A 102 -72.20 18.82 -6.56
CA SER A 102 -72.28 19.47 -5.25
C SER A 102 -71.54 20.80 -5.22
N TYR A 103 -72.12 21.81 -4.57
CA TYR A 103 -71.43 23.04 -4.21
C TYR A 103 -70.63 22.86 -2.93
N LEU A 104 -69.45 23.48 -2.86
CA LEU A 104 -68.76 23.70 -1.59
C LEU A 104 -69.54 24.75 -0.79
N VAL A 105 -69.81 24.50 0.49
CA VAL A 105 -70.60 25.40 1.34
C VAL A 105 -69.90 25.64 2.68
N ALA A 106 -69.81 26.91 3.08
CA ALA A 106 -69.28 27.37 4.36
C ALA A 106 -70.39 27.44 5.44
N GLN A 107 -70.34 26.56 6.43
CA GLN A 107 -71.26 26.53 7.57
C GLN A 107 -70.50 26.83 8.88
N GLN A 108 -71.22 27.09 9.98
CA GLN A 108 -70.62 27.34 11.30
C GLN A 108 -69.73 26.17 11.77
N SER A 109 -70.05 24.95 11.37
CA SER A 109 -69.29 23.72 11.72
C SER A 109 -68.15 23.38 10.76
N GLY A 110 -67.91 24.16 9.70
CA GLY A 110 -66.86 23.92 8.72
C GLY A 110 -67.33 23.92 7.26
N LEU A 111 -66.55 23.29 6.39
CA LEU A 111 -66.86 23.17 4.96
C LEU A 111 -67.51 21.81 4.66
N ILE A 112 -68.56 21.80 3.83
CA ILE A 112 -69.20 20.57 3.35
C ILE A 112 -69.45 20.62 1.84
N TRP A 113 -69.54 19.45 1.21
CA TRP A 113 -70.12 19.31 -0.12
C TRP A 113 -71.63 19.13 -0.02
N GLN A 114 -72.40 20.06 -0.58
CA GLN A 114 -73.87 20.03 -0.57
C GLN A 114 -74.41 19.92 -2.00
N ALA A 115 -75.40 19.07 -2.24
CA ALA A 115 -75.99 18.89 -3.57
C ALA A 115 -76.46 20.22 -4.20
N VAL A 116 -76.26 20.36 -5.52
CA VAL A 116 -76.66 21.55 -6.29
C VAL A 116 -78.19 21.76 -6.24
N THR A 117 -78.63 22.98 -5.95
CA THR A 117 -80.06 23.38 -5.87
C THR A 117 -80.37 24.55 -6.80
N SER A 118 -81.64 24.74 -7.18
CA SER A 118 -82.08 25.88 -8.02
C SER A 118 -81.92 27.26 -7.38
N SER A 119 -81.75 27.35 -6.05
CA SER A 119 -81.52 28.61 -5.32
C SER A 119 -80.38 28.44 -4.31
N PRO A 120 -79.11 28.40 -4.75
CA PRO A 120 -77.96 28.13 -3.89
C PRO A 120 -77.77 29.21 -2.81
N SER A 121 -77.45 28.79 -1.58
CA SER A 121 -77.27 29.70 -0.44
C SER A 121 -76.09 30.66 -0.61
N LEU A 122 -76.13 31.80 0.10
CA LEU A 122 -74.99 32.74 0.18
C LEU A 122 -73.74 32.09 0.81
N SER A 123 -73.92 31.06 1.62
CA SER A 123 -72.83 30.25 2.18
C SER A 123 -72.08 29.41 1.13
N ALA A 124 -72.60 29.26 -0.08
CA ALA A 124 -71.91 28.63 -1.21
C ALA A 124 -71.06 29.61 -2.04
N GLN A 125 -71.08 30.90 -1.70
CA GLN A 125 -70.37 31.95 -2.43
C GLN A 125 -69.00 32.22 -1.82
N PHE A 126 -67.98 32.26 -2.68
CA PHE A 126 -66.60 32.58 -2.33
C PHE A 126 -66.09 33.72 -3.22
N THR A 127 -65.12 34.47 -2.73
CA THR A 127 -64.28 35.32 -3.60
C THR A 127 -62.95 34.64 -3.86
N ARG A 128 -62.35 34.90 -5.02
CA ARG A 128 -61.05 34.34 -5.41
C ARG A 128 -60.01 35.44 -5.50
N THR A 129 -58.90 35.27 -4.79
CA THR A 129 -57.68 36.09 -4.97
C THR A 129 -56.66 35.28 -5.77
N ILE A 130 -56.09 35.88 -6.82
CA ILE A 130 -55.00 35.26 -7.59
C ILE A 130 -53.67 35.62 -6.92
N VAL A 131 -52.97 34.61 -6.41
CA VAL A 131 -51.63 34.72 -5.83
C VAL A 131 -50.58 34.67 -6.93
N THR A 132 -50.67 33.67 -7.80
CA THR A 132 -49.77 33.48 -8.94
C THR A 132 -50.63 33.33 -10.20
N LYS A 133 -50.24 34.02 -11.28
CA LYS A 133 -50.94 34.00 -12.57
C LYS A 133 -50.81 32.62 -13.24
N SER A 134 -51.58 32.39 -14.32
CA SER A 134 -51.49 31.16 -15.12
C SER A 134 -50.13 31.04 -15.78
N LEU A 135 -49.72 29.81 -16.10
CA LEU A 135 -48.43 29.55 -16.73
C LEU A 135 -48.28 30.28 -18.08
N GLU A 136 -49.35 30.41 -18.85
CA GLU A 136 -49.39 31.19 -20.10
C GLU A 136 -48.94 32.65 -19.87
N VAL A 137 -49.49 33.31 -18.84
CA VAL A 137 -49.10 34.68 -18.46
C VAL A 137 -47.67 34.72 -17.93
N LEU A 138 -47.25 33.72 -17.16
CA LEU A 138 -45.89 33.68 -16.62
C LEU A 138 -44.83 33.48 -17.72
N LYS A 139 -45.15 32.78 -18.81
CA LYS A 139 -44.25 32.61 -19.97
C LYS A 139 -44.04 33.93 -20.72
N ASP A 140 -45.08 34.77 -20.82
CA ASP A 140 -44.99 36.07 -21.51
C ASP A 140 -44.25 37.16 -20.71
N TRP A 141 -44.41 37.14 -19.38
CA TRP A 141 -43.98 38.27 -18.51
C TRP A 141 -42.93 37.89 -17.46
N GLY A 142 -42.57 36.61 -17.35
CA GLY A 142 -41.74 36.07 -16.29
C GLY A 142 -42.54 35.73 -15.02
N ALA A 143 -41.90 34.99 -14.13
CA ALA A 143 -42.43 34.57 -12.83
C ALA A 143 -41.62 35.13 -11.65
N MET A 144 -40.88 36.22 -11.82
CA MET A 144 -40.04 36.78 -10.76
C MET A 144 -40.81 36.93 -9.42
N GLY A 145 -40.28 36.30 -8.36
CA GLY A 145 -40.87 36.32 -7.01
C GLY A 145 -42.18 35.56 -6.85
N ALA A 146 -42.60 34.77 -7.86
CA ALA A 146 -43.83 34.00 -7.80
C ALA A 146 -43.74 32.84 -6.80
N ASP A 147 -44.89 32.51 -6.21
CA ASP A 147 -45.04 31.30 -5.39
C ASP A 147 -45.54 30.15 -6.26
N LEU A 148 -44.63 29.23 -6.59
CA LEU A 148 -44.88 28.04 -7.40
C LEU A 148 -44.68 26.74 -6.59
N ARG A 149 -44.71 26.84 -5.25
CA ARG A 149 -44.67 25.66 -4.38
C ARG A 149 -45.74 24.62 -4.77
N PHE A 150 -45.35 23.36 -4.80
CA PHE A 150 -46.16 22.20 -5.22
C PHE A 150 -46.64 22.21 -6.69
N ALA A 151 -46.26 23.21 -7.50
CA ALA A 151 -46.78 23.33 -8.85
C ALA A 151 -46.29 22.16 -9.73
N TYR A 152 -47.23 21.45 -10.35
CA TYR A 152 -46.97 20.54 -11.46
C TYR A 152 -46.74 21.32 -12.76
N LEU A 153 -45.51 21.32 -13.24
CA LEU A 153 -45.01 22.00 -14.43
C LEU A 153 -44.21 21.04 -15.34
N ALA A 154 -44.44 19.74 -15.20
CA ALA A 154 -43.72 18.69 -15.93
C ALA A 154 -44.04 18.72 -17.43
N GLU A 155 -43.04 18.36 -18.25
CA GLU A 155 -43.07 18.35 -19.72
C GLU A 155 -43.41 19.72 -20.36
N GLU A 156 -43.34 20.80 -19.60
CA GLU A 156 -43.60 22.15 -20.09
C GLU A 156 -42.36 22.72 -20.82
N ASN A 157 -42.60 23.49 -21.87
CA ASN A 157 -41.57 24.36 -22.42
C ASN A 157 -41.46 25.64 -21.58
N LEU A 158 -40.38 25.75 -20.80
CA LEU A 158 -40.05 26.88 -19.93
C LEU A 158 -38.77 27.60 -20.38
N ASN A 159 -38.40 27.45 -21.65
CA ASN A 159 -37.20 28.08 -22.21
C ASN A 159 -37.27 29.60 -22.07
N GLU A 160 -36.11 30.22 -21.79
CA GLU A 160 -35.93 31.67 -21.67
C GLU A 160 -36.80 32.35 -20.59
N MET A 161 -37.49 31.57 -19.76
CA MET A 161 -38.39 32.09 -18.74
C MET A 161 -37.60 32.69 -17.57
N VAL A 162 -37.93 33.93 -17.19
CA VAL A 162 -37.33 34.61 -16.03
C VAL A 162 -38.05 34.21 -14.75
N MET A 163 -37.40 33.40 -13.92
CA MET A 163 -37.94 32.83 -12.66
C MET A 163 -37.17 33.29 -11.42
N MET A 164 -36.43 34.39 -11.50
CA MET A 164 -35.61 34.88 -10.39
C MET A 164 -36.39 34.96 -9.08
N THR A 165 -35.81 34.53 -7.96
CA THR A 165 -36.39 34.59 -6.60
C THR A 165 -37.71 33.83 -6.39
N VAL A 166 -38.11 32.96 -7.33
CA VAL A 166 -39.29 32.08 -7.20
C VAL A 166 -39.10 31.06 -6.08
N ASP A 167 -40.20 30.69 -5.41
CA ASP A 167 -40.25 29.50 -4.56
C ASP A 167 -40.87 28.32 -5.32
N LEU A 168 -40.02 27.38 -5.76
CA LEU A 168 -40.37 26.11 -6.42
C LEU A 168 -40.40 24.93 -5.43
N SER A 169 -40.45 25.15 -4.12
CA SER A 169 -40.39 24.04 -3.16
C SER A 169 -41.51 23.02 -3.43
N ASN A 170 -41.12 21.75 -3.60
CA ASN A 170 -41.97 20.61 -3.94
C ASN A 170 -42.66 20.70 -5.31
N ALA A 171 -42.23 21.61 -6.19
CA ALA A 171 -42.71 21.65 -7.56
C ALA A 171 -42.16 20.46 -8.36
N ASP A 172 -42.90 20.07 -9.40
CA ASP A 172 -42.53 18.97 -10.29
C ASP A 172 -42.37 19.50 -11.72
N LEU A 173 -41.13 19.56 -12.20
CA LEU A 173 -40.72 20.04 -13.51
C LEU A 173 -40.16 18.90 -14.38
N HIS A 174 -40.36 17.62 -14.03
CA HIS A 174 -39.70 16.54 -14.76
C HIS A 174 -39.98 16.58 -16.27
N GLY A 175 -38.95 16.31 -17.07
CA GLY A 175 -39.03 16.32 -18.53
C GLY A 175 -39.26 17.69 -19.17
N SER A 176 -39.34 18.78 -18.41
CA SER A 176 -39.49 20.13 -18.95
C SER A 176 -38.20 20.64 -19.60
N THR A 177 -38.32 21.57 -20.54
CA THR A 177 -37.15 22.25 -21.13
C THR A 177 -36.96 23.60 -20.47
N LEU A 178 -35.71 23.91 -20.07
CA LEU A 178 -35.34 25.14 -19.36
C LEU A 178 -34.22 25.89 -20.09
N LEU A 179 -34.08 25.67 -21.40
CA LEU A 179 -33.01 26.24 -22.20
C LEU A 179 -32.99 27.77 -22.06
N GLY A 180 -31.90 28.32 -21.52
CA GLY A 180 -31.76 29.77 -21.33
C GLY A 180 -32.63 30.40 -20.24
N ALA A 181 -33.33 29.61 -19.42
CA ALA A 181 -34.13 30.13 -18.32
C ALA A 181 -33.25 30.72 -17.19
N ASP A 182 -33.76 31.74 -16.51
CA ASP A 182 -33.06 32.40 -15.38
C ASP A 182 -33.74 32.00 -14.07
N LEU A 183 -33.09 31.13 -13.31
CA LEU A 183 -33.50 30.64 -11.99
C LEU A 183 -32.61 31.22 -10.88
N THR A 184 -32.04 32.40 -11.08
CA THR A 184 -31.17 33.03 -10.08
C THR A 184 -31.89 33.24 -8.75
N ASN A 185 -31.27 32.84 -7.64
CA ASN A 185 -31.82 32.91 -6.27
C ASN A 185 -33.14 32.14 -6.05
N VAL A 186 -33.43 31.12 -6.85
CA VAL A 186 -34.66 30.30 -6.71
C VAL A 186 -34.53 29.30 -5.57
N LYS A 187 -35.65 29.08 -4.85
CA LYS A 187 -35.76 28.06 -3.81
C LYS A 187 -36.32 26.76 -4.36
N VAL A 188 -35.62 25.64 -4.15
CA VAL A 188 -35.90 24.34 -4.81
C VAL A 188 -36.02 23.15 -3.85
N ASP A 189 -36.45 23.37 -2.59
CA ASP A 189 -36.59 22.27 -1.62
C ASP A 189 -37.47 21.14 -2.17
N ASN A 190 -36.94 19.92 -2.27
CA ASN A 190 -37.60 18.73 -2.83
C ASN A 190 -38.20 18.93 -4.24
N CYS A 191 -37.64 19.86 -5.03
CA CYS A 191 -38.09 20.11 -6.41
C CYS A 191 -37.61 18.99 -7.34
N ASN A 192 -38.43 18.60 -8.32
CA ASN A 192 -38.10 17.58 -9.31
C ASN A 192 -37.77 18.18 -10.68
N PHE A 193 -36.50 18.22 -11.05
CA PHE A 193 -36.00 18.60 -12.38
C PHE A 193 -35.63 17.37 -13.23
N SER A 194 -35.98 16.15 -12.83
CA SER A 194 -35.45 14.95 -13.48
C SER A 194 -35.75 14.93 -14.99
N GLY A 195 -34.74 14.62 -15.79
CA GLY A 195 -34.84 14.57 -17.25
C GLY A 195 -34.91 15.93 -17.95
N CYS A 196 -34.76 17.05 -17.23
CA CYS A 196 -34.75 18.38 -17.85
C CYS A 196 -33.48 18.62 -18.67
N ASP A 197 -33.62 19.44 -19.71
CA ASP A 197 -32.49 20.09 -20.37
C ASP A 197 -32.22 21.45 -19.72
N LEU A 198 -31.07 21.54 -19.04
CA LEU A 198 -30.61 22.73 -18.31
C LEU A 198 -29.53 23.50 -19.09
N SER A 199 -29.33 23.19 -20.38
CA SER A 199 -28.36 23.91 -21.20
C SER A 199 -28.65 25.42 -21.16
N LYS A 200 -27.62 26.24 -20.98
CA LYS A 200 -27.73 27.72 -20.88
C LYS A 200 -28.59 28.26 -19.73
N THR A 201 -29.10 27.39 -18.85
CA THR A 201 -29.90 27.81 -17.70
C THR A 201 -29.00 28.45 -16.64
N ASP A 202 -29.43 29.58 -16.08
CA ASP A 202 -28.77 30.22 -14.94
C ASP A 202 -29.41 29.77 -13.63
N LEU A 203 -28.66 29.03 -12.83
CA LEU A 203 -29.00 28.48 -11.51
C LEU A 203 -28.11 29.11 -10.42
N THR A 204 -27.55 30.31 -10.68
CA THR A 204 -26.73 31.04 -9.70
C THR A 204 -27.50 31.25 -8.39
N HIS A 205 -26.89 30.92 -7.26
CA HIS A 205 -27.47 31.06 -5.92
C HIS A 205 -28.80 30.32 -5.69
N VAL A 206 -29.10 29.30 -6.51
CA VAL A 206 -30.22 28.39 -6.22
C VAL A 206 -29.98 27.67 -4.91
N HIS A 207 -31.00 27.56 -4.06
CA HIS A 207 -30.88 26.91 -2.76
C HIS A 207 -32.06 25.98 -2.47
N GLY A 208 -31.78 24.79 -1.96
CA GLY A 208 -32.81 23.84 -1.57
C GLY A 208 -32.25 22.45 -1.32
N LYS A 209 -32.80 21.76 -0.32
CA LYS A 209 -32.37 20.38 -0.01
C LYS A 209 -33.13 19.35 -0.85
N ASN A 210 -32.50 18.20 -1.10
CA ASN A 210 -33.13 17.04 -1.74
C ASN A 210 -33.73 17.32 -3.13
N ALA A 211 -33.22 18.32 -3.86
CA ALA A 211 -33.65 18.56 -5.23
C ALA A 211 -33.20 17.40 -6.14
N LEU A 212 -34.08 17.01 -7.07
CA LEU A 212 -33.84 15.89 -7.99
C LEU A 212 -33.45 16.43 -9.36
N PHE A 213 -32.22 16.19 -9.78
CA PHE A 213 -31.67 16.50 -11.10
C PHE A 213 -31.36 15.21 -11.87
N GLU A 214 -32.08 14.13 -11.59
CA GLU A 214 -31.73 12.81 -12.14
C GLU A 214 -31.86 12.81 -13.68
N ASN A 215 -30.84 12.28 -14.36
CA ASN A 215 -30.78 12.19 -15.83
C ASN A 215 -30.95 13.53 -16.56
N CYS A 216 -30.61 14.66 -15.92
CA CYS A 216 -30.62 15.96 -16.58
C CYS A 216 -29.49 16.11 -17.61
N ILE A 217 -29.72 16.96 -18.60
CA ILE A 217 -28.66 17.50 -19.46
C ILE A 217 -28.11 18.75 -18.78
N VAL A 218 -26.86 18.68 -18.33
CA VAL A 218 -26.10 19.81 -17.76
C VAL A 218 -25.11 20.27 -18.85
N GLY A 219 -25.68 20.87 -19.90
CA GLY A 219 -25.02 21.13 -21.17
C GLY A 219 -24.23 22.44 -21.23
N SER A 220 -24.05 22.93 -22.46
CA SER A 220 -23.27 24.14 -22.74
C SER A 220 -23.85 25.34 -22.00
N ASP A 221 -22.98 26.10 -21.35
CA ASP A 221 -23.31 27.35 -20.64
C ASP A 221 -24.32 27.18 -19.49
N THR A 222 -24.56 25.96 -19.00
CA THR A 222 -25.27 25.81 -17.71
C THR A 222 -24.42 26.44 -16.62
N ASN A 223 -25.00 27.41 -15.91
CA ASN A 223 -24.33 28.18 -14.86
C ASN A 223 -25.01 27.85 -13.53
N MET A 224 -24.29 27.26 -12.58
CA MET A 224 -24.78 26.97 -11.23
C MET A 224 -23.74 27.37 -10.14
N PRO A 225 -23.12 28.55 -10.22
CA PRO A 225 -22.18 28.97 -9.20
C PRO A 225 -22.92 29.34 -7.91
N ASP A 226 -22.25 29.08 -6.78
CA ASP A 226 -22.76 29.43 -5.45
C ASP A 226 -24.13 28.82 -5.10
N ALA A 227 -24.56 27.77 -5.80
CA ALA A 227 -25.77 27.04 -5.46
C ALA A 227 -25.57 26.20 -4.18
N GLU A 228 -26.63 26.10 -3.37
CA GLU A 228 -26.66 25.35 -2.11
C GLU A 228 -27.67 24.20 -2.18
N LEU A 229 -27.17 23.01 -2.53
CA LEU A 229 -27.96 21.84 -2.90
C LEU A 229 -27.58 20.60 -2.08
N PRO A 230 -27.68 20.64 -0.73
CA PRO A 230 -27.37 19.49 0.11
C PRO A 230 -28.30 18.31 -0.22
N ASN A 231 -27.72 17.11 -0.30
CA ASN A 231 -28.40 15.86 -0.63
C ASN A 231 -29.15 15.86 -1.98
N ALA A 232 -28.81 16.75 -2.92
CA ALA A 232 -29.39 16.73 -4.25
C ALA A 232 -28.98 15.48 -5.04
N ILE A 233 -29.80 15.06 -6.00
CA ILE A 233 -29.59 13.85 -6.80
C ILE A 233 -29.27 14.25 -8.25
N PHE A 234 -28.01 14.15 -8.64
CA PHE A 234 -27.49 14.37 -10.00
C PHE A 234 -27.16 13.05 -10.73
N ARG A 235 -27.78 11.94 -10.31
CA ARG A 235 -27.52 10.61 -10.86
C ARG A 235 -27.73 10.60 -12.37
N GLY A 236 -26.76 10.08 -13.12
CA GLY A 236 -26.88 9.90 -14.58
C GLY A 236 -26.94 11.20 -15.39
N CYS A 237 -26.68 12.37 -14.80
CA CYS A 237 -26.57 13.63 -15.53
C CYS A 237 -25.52 13.55 -16.64
N LYS A 238 -25.74 14.25 -17.75
CA LYS A 238 -24.81 14.27 -18.87
C LYS A 238 -24.54 15.69 -19.35
N SER A 239 -23.30 15.99 -19.69
CA SER A 239 -22.97 17.14 -20.51
C SER A 239 -23.31 16.86 -21.99
N SER A 240 -23.89 17.84 -22.68
CA SER A 240 -24.22 17.79 -24.12
C SER A 240 -23.23 18.59 -24.98
N GLY A 241 -22.03 18.86 -24.47
CA GLY A 241 -21.02 19.74 -25.08
C GLY A 241 -20.93 21.09 -24.37
N GLY A 242 -19.84 21.83 -24.57
CA GLY A 242 -19.51 23.02 -23.78
C GLY A 242 -18.98 22.68 -22.38
N GLN A 243 -18.68 23.71 -21.57
CA GLN A 243 -18.14 23.57 -20.22
C GLN A 243 -19.14 24.11 -19.19
N PRO A 244 -19.94 23.24 -18.53
CA PRO A 244 -20.84 23.70 -17.47
C PRO A 244 -20.02 24.26 -16.29
N VAL A 245 -20.54 25.32 -15.67
CA VAL A 245 -19.85 26.08 -14.61
C VAL A 245 -20.61 25.93 -13.28
N LEU A 246 -20.05 25.17 -12.35
CA LEU A 246 -20.60 24.82 -11.03
C LEU A 246 -19.66 25.30 -9.90
N ASN A 247 -18.97 26.43 -10.11
CA ASN A 247 -17.99 26.96 -9.16
C ASN A 247 -18.63 27.28 -7.79
N ARG A 248 -17.96 26.92 -6.69
CA ARG A 248 -18.45 27.15 -5.32
C ARG A 248 -19.80 26.47 -5.01
N LEU A 249 -20.18 25.44 -5.78
CA LEU A 249 -21.35 24.60 -5.48
C LEU A 249 -21.19 24.00 -4.07
N LYS A 250 -22.20 24.15 -3.22
CA LYS A 250 -22.29 23.49 -1.91
C LYS A 250 -23.29 22.35 -1.99
N ALA A 251 -22.82 21.14 -2.22
CA ALA A 251 -23.66 19.96 -2.36
C ALA A 251 -23.17 18.79 -1.48
N PRO A 252 -23.04 19.00 -0.15
CA PRO A 252 -22.64 17.92 0.74
C PRO A 252 -23.69 16.79 0.72
N GLY A 253 -23.22 15.55 0.69
CA GLY A 253 -24.09 14.36 0.62
C GLY A 253 -24.84 14.17 -0.70
N ALA A 254 -24.58 14.99 -1.72
CA ALA A 254 -25.24 14.84 -3.01
C ALA A 254 -24.83 13.55 -3.75
N ASN A 255 -25.70 13.06 -4.62
CA ASN A 255 -25.47 11.84 -5.38
C ASN A 255 -25.27 12.14 -6.86
N PHE A 256 -24.03 12.07 -7.33
CA PHE A 256 -23.62 12.22 -8.72
C PHE A 256 -23.42 10.88 -9.44
N SER A 257 -23.71 9.74 -8.80
CA SER A 257 -23.37 8.42 -9.35
C SER A 257 -23.74 8.24 -10.83
N GLY A 258 -22.79 7.74 -11.62
CA GLY A 258 -22.95 7.51 -13.05
C GLY A 258 -23.08 8.76 -13.93
N ALA A 259 -22.88 9.97 -13.39
CA ALA A 259 -22.89 11.19 -14.19
C ALA A 259 -21.68 11.25 -15.15
N LEU A 260 -21.90 11.85 -16.31
CA LEU A 260 -20.91 12.07 -17.37
C LEU A 260 -20.72 13.58 -17.54
N LEU A 261 -19.75 14.14 -16.80
CA LEU A 261 -19.50 15.58 -16.72
C LEU A 261 -18.04 15.91 -17.08
N PRO A 262 -17.54 15.46 -18.25
CA PRO A 262 -16.18 15.79 -18.67
C PRO A 262 -16.04 17.30 -18.82
N SER A 263 -14.86 17.83 -18.46
CA SER A 263 -14.50 19.24 -18.61
C SER A 263 -15.40 20.24 -17.87
N VAL A 264 -16.18 19.79 -16.86
CA VAL A 264 -16.93 20.68 -15.96
C VAL A 264 -15.99 21.59 -15.18
N ILE A 265 -16.38 22.83 -14.95
CA ILE A 265 -15.64 23.78 -14.11
C ILE A 265 -16.35 23.84 -12.76
N MET A 266 -15.75 23.31 -11.71
CA MET A 266 -16.35 23.16 -10.38
C MET A 266 -15.36 23.58 -9.28
N GLU A 267 -14.65 24.67 -9.49
CA GLU A 267 -13.62 25.13 -8.56
C GLU A 267 -14.22 25.59 -7.23
N ASN A 268 -13.54 25.27 -6.12
CA ASN A 268 -13.94 25.61 -4.75
C ASN A 268 -15.30 25.02 -4.32
N ALA A 269 -15.76 23.92 -4.93
CA ALA A 269 -17.00 23.27 -4.52
C ALA A 269 -16.84 22.45 -3.23
N ASP A 270 -17.92 22.37 -2.46
CA ASP A 270 -18.07 21.45 -1.32
C ASP A 270 -18.91 20.24 -1.73
N LEU A 271 -18.20 19.13 -1.95
CA LEU A 271 -18.74 17.80 -2.26
C LEU A 271 -18.43 16.81 -1.14
N SER A 272 -18.30 17.29 0.09
CA SER A 272 -18.07 16.42 1.24
C SER A 272 -19.20 15.39 1.38
N GLN A 273 -18.83 14.14 1.68
CA GLN A 273 -19.75 13.00 1.80
C GLN A 273 -20.58 12.69 0.54
N ALA A 274 -20.27 13.30 -0.62
CA ALA A 274 -21.00 13.05 -1.85
C ALA A 274 -20.71 11.65 -2.41
N ASN A 275 -21.67 11.08 -3.13
CA ASN A 275 -21.50 9.83 -3.87
C ASN A 275 -21.19 10.15 -5.35
N LEU A 276 -19.96 9.89 -5.77
CA LEU A 276 -19.47 10.06 -7.14
C LEU A 276 -19.09 8.70 -7.78
N VAL A 277 -19.71 7.59 -7.38
CA VAL A 277 -19.38 6.28 -7.96
C VAL A 277 -19.59 6.27 -9.49
N ASN A 278 -18.59 5.81 -10.24
CA ASN A 278 -18.59 5.72 -11.71
C ASN A 278 -18.84 7.05 -12.43
N VAL A 279 -18.37 8.17 -11.88
CA VAL A 279 -18.49 9.49 -12.54
C VAL A 279 -17.33 9.74 -13.48
N ASP A 280 -17.61 10.28 -14.66
CA ASP A 280 -16.60 10.83 -15.57
C ASP A 280 -16.41 12.33 -15.34
N LEU A 281 -15.26 12.70 -14.79
CA LEU A 281 -14.81 14.08 -14.59
C LEU A 281 -13.53 14.37 -15.40
N SER A 282 -13.26 13.62 -16.47
CA SER A 282 -12.05 13.81 -17.26
C SER A 282 -11.94 15.25 -17.79
N GLY A 283 -10.76 15.85 -17.61
CA GLY A 283 -10.49 17.24 -17.99
C GLY A 283 -11.19 18.32 -17.14
N ALA A 284 -11.91 17.96 -16.07
CA ALA A 284 -12.60 18.91 -15.21
C ALA A 284 -11.65 19.85 -14.46
N SER A 285 -12.11 21.08 -14.19
CA SER A 285 -11.45 22.00 -13.27
C SER A 285 -12.00 21.84 -11.86
N LEU A 286 -11.22 21.25 -10.96
CA LEU A 286 -11.64 20.85 -9.62
C LEU A 286 -10.75 21.45 -8.53
N ALA A 287 -10.02 22.53 -8.82
CA ALA A 287 -9.11 23.16 -7.87
C ALA A 287 -9.83 23.58 -6.57
N SER A 288 -9.16 23.37 -5.44
CA SER A 288 -9.65 23.71 -4.09
C SER A 288 -11.01 23.09 -3.71
N CYS A 289 -11.38 21.95 -4.30
CA CYS A 289 -12.61 21.25 -3.92
C CYS A 289 -12.48 20.53 -2.58
N ASN A 290 -13.59 20.42 -1.85
CA ASN A 290 -13.70 19.58 -0.67
C ASN A 290 -14.43 18.28 -1.01
N PHE A 291 -13.69 17.17 -1.03
CA PHE A 291 -14.17 15.79 -1.19
C PHE A 291 -14.08 14.99 0.13
N THR A 292 -14.05 15.66 1.29
CA THR A 292 -13.90 14.97 2.59
C THR A 292 -14.96 13.90 2.77
N GLY A 293 -14.54 12.65 2.96
CA GLY A 293 -15.41 11.48 3.11
C GLY A 293 -16.27 11.12 1.89
N ALA A 294 -16.00 11.69 0.71
CA ALA A 294 -16.73 11.37 -0.51
C ALA A 294 -16.46 9.92 -0.96
N ILE A 295 -17.46 9.31 -1.61
CA ILE A 295 -17.37 7.98 -2.21
C ILE A 295 -17.09 8.15 -3.71
N MET A 296 -15.86 7.90 -4.12
CA MET A 296 -15.33 8.20 -5.46
C MET A 296 -14.78 6.94 -6.15
N THR A 297 -15.40 5.79 -5.91
CA THR A 297 -15.03 4.51 -6.53
C THR A 297 -15.20 4.58 -8.05
N LEU A 298 -14.14 4.19 -8.78
CA LEU A 298 -14.10 4.14 -10.25
C LEU A 298 -14.40 5.48 -10.93
N VAL A 299 -14.00 6.60 -10.31
CA VAL A 299 -14.08 7.93 -10.93
C VAL A 299 -12.96 8.11 -11.94
N ASN A 300 -13.28 8.71 -13.08
CA ASN A 300 -12.28 9.17 -14.04
C ASN A 300 -11.89 10.64 -13.75
N LEU A 301 -10.67 10.84 -13.21
CA LEU A 301 -10.04 12.14 -12.97
C LEU A 301 -8.85 12.36 -13.92
N GLN A 302 -8.85 11.75 -15.10
CA GLN A 302 -7.77 11.96 -16.06
C GLN A 302 -7.70 13.42 -16.50
N ASN A 303 -6.49 13.97 -16.56
CA ASN A 303 -6.21 15.34 -17.02
C ASN A 303 -6.97 16.45 -16.25
N THR A 304 -7.35 16.24 -15.00
CA THR A 304 -8.03 17.25 -14.17
C THR A 304 -7.07 18.21 -13.47
N THR A 305 -7.52 19.40 -13.11
CA THR A 305 -6.83 20.28 -12.14
C THR A 305 -7.38 20.02 -10.74
N LEU A 306 -6.52 19.55 -9.82
CA LEU A 306 -6.91 19.19 -8.45
C LEU A 306 -6.14 19.97 -7.40
N GLN A 307 -5.35 20.98 -7.79
CA GLN A 307 -4.49 21.73 -6.87
C GLN A 307 -5.28 22.12 -5.60
N THR A 308 -4.65 21.93 -4.44
CA THR A 308 -5.20 22.26 -3.11
C THR A 308 -6.53 21.59 -2.74
N SER A 309 -6.97 20.56 -3.49
CA SER A 309 -8.19 19.82 -3.16
C SER A 309 -8.01 18.88 -1.98
N ASN A 310 -9.10 18.66 -1.24
CA ASN A 310 -9.11 17.87 -0.01
C ASN A 310 -9.91 16.58 -0.19
N PHE A 311 -9.22 15.43 -0.20
CA PHE A 311 -9.77 14.08 -0.23
C PHE A 311 -9.64 13.36 1.12
N ASN A 312 -9.57 14.10 2.23
CA ASN A 312 -9.44 13.50 3.55
C ASN A 312 -10.54 12.45 3.79
N GLN A 313 -10.14 11.23 4.17
CA GLN A 313 -11.03 10.09 4.40
C GLN A 313 -11.93 9.69 3.21
N ALA A 314 -11.63 10.14 1.98
CA ALA A 314 -12.39 9.76 0.80
C ALA A 314 -12.11 8.31 0.37
N THR A 315 -13.09 7.68 -0.28
CA THR A 315 -12.93 6.36 -0.92
C THR A 315 -12.63 6.53 -2.41
N LEU A 316 -11.38 6.29 -2.83
CA LEU A 316 -10.87 6.51 -4.19
C LEU A 316 -10.49 5.18 -4.87
N VAL A 317 -11.25 4.13 -4.60
CA VAL A 317 -10.95 2.78 -5.08
C VAL A 317 -11.06 2.73 -6.61
N GLY A 318 -9.98 2.37 -7.29
CA GLY A 318 -9.93 2.28 -8.74
C GLY A 318 -10.04 3.62 -9.48
N THR A 319 -9.88 4.75 -8.79
CA THR A 319 -9.91 6.09 -9.40
C THR A 319 -8.68 6.32 -10.29
N ASP A 320 -8.88 6.93 -11.45
CA ASP A 320 -7.80 7.23 -12.40
C ASP A 320 -7.43 8.72 -12.38
N PHE A 321 -6.22 9.05 -11.87
CA PHE A 321 -5.66 10.40 -11.84
C PHE A 321 -4.63 10.65 -12.94
N THR A 322 -4.54 9.79 -13.98
CA THR A 322 -3.51 9.92 -15.01
C THR A 322 -3.53 11.32 -15.66
N GLY A 323 -2.40 12.03 -15.61
CA GLY A 323 -2.27 13.39 -16.14
C GLY A 323 -2.86 14.50 -15.27
N ALA A 324 -3.46 14.19 -14.11
CA ALA A 324 -4.01 15.20 -13.21
C ALA A 324 -2.89 16.04 -12.56
N ASN A 325 -3.19 17.31 -12.28
CA ASN A 325 -2.32 18.18 -11.47
C ASN A 325 -2.71 18.08 -9.99
N ILE A 326 -1.86 17.45 -9.18
CA ILE A 326 -2.18 17.10 -7.77
C ILE A 326 -1.39 17.92 -6.74
N ASN A 327 -1.04 19.18 -7.07
CA ASN A 327 -0.17 19.98 -6.21
C ASN A 327 -0.89 20.30 -4.91
N HIS A 328 -0.23 20.10 -3.77
CA HIS A 328 -0.79 20.34 -2.44
C HIS A 328 -2.12 19.59 -2.17
N VAL A 329 -2.38 18.47 -2.86
CA VAL A 329 -3.58 17.66 -2.61
C VAL A 329 -3.47 16.93 -1.28
N ASN A 330 -4.58 16.89 -0.54
CA ASN A 330 -4.68 16.16 0.73
C ASN A 330 -5.40 14.83 0.56
N PHE A 331 -4.66 13.70 0.54
CA PHE A 331 -5.20 12.34 0.57
C PHE A 331 -5.18 11.71 1.98
N SER A 332 -5.07 12.50 3.04
CA SER A 332 -4.90 11.93 4.38
C SER A 332 -6.07 11.03 4.79
N GLY A 333 -5.77 9.82 5.26
CA GLY A 333 -6.79 8.81 5.59
C GLY A 333 -7.61 8.28 4.41
N ALA A 334 -7.30 8.65 3.16
CA ALA A 334 -8.04 8.19 1.99
C ALA A 334 -7.73 6.72 1.65
N ASN A 335 -8.68 6.07 0.99
CA ASN A 335 -8.50 4.73 0.42
C ASN A 335 -8.24 4.81 -1.09
N LEU A 336 -6.99 4.68 -1.49
CA LEU A 336 -6.49 4.71 -2.88
C LEU A 336 -6.29 3.31 -3.48
N THR A 337 -6.98 2.28 -2.94
CA THR A 337 -6.82 0.89 -3.41
C THR A 337 -7.05 0.79 -4.92
N ASN A 338 -6.10 0.22 -5.67
CA ASN A 338 -6.11 0.12 -7.14
C ASN A 338 -6.21 1.47 -7.89
N ALA A 339 -5.99 2.61 -7.24
CA ALA A 339 -5.96 3.90 -7.91
C ALA A 339 -4.72 4.05 -8.80
N ARG A 340 -4.81 4.92 -9.82
CA ARG A 340 -3.71 5.22 -10.73
C ARG A 340 -3.25 6.66 -10.53
N LEU A 341 -2.07 6.83 -9.94
CA LEU A 341 -1.40 8.12 -9.73
C LEU A 341 -0.18 8.31 -10.64
N SER A 342 0.16 7.32 -11.47
CA SER A 342 1.22 7.45 -12.48
C SER A 342 0.95 8.60 -13.43
N LEU A 343 2.00 9.30 -13.86
CA LEU A 343 1.94 10.42 -14.83
C LEU A 343 1.15 11.64 -14.34
N THR A 344 0.81 11.74 -13.05
CA THR A 344 0.33 13.00 -12.47
C THR A 344 1.42 14.05 -12.54
N THR A 345 1.02 15.31 -12.66
CA THR A 345 1.94 16.46 -12.60
C THR A 345 1.77 17.20 -11.30
N GLY A 346 2.81 17.95 -10.92
CA GLY A 346 2.73 18.85 -9.76
C GLY A 346 2.37 18.11 -8.48
N TYR A 347 3.30 17.39 -7.88
CA TYR A 347 3.07 16.59 -6.66
C TYR A 347 3.84 17.18 -5.47
N SER A 348 4.10 18.50 -5.47
CA SER A 348 4.74 19.15 -4.34
C SER A 348 3.81 19.13 -3.13
N GLN A 349 4.36 18.81 -1.96
CA GLN A 349 3.64 18.79 -0.67
C GLN A 349 2.37 17.92 -0.68
N LEU A 350 2.41 16.79 -1.40
CA LEU A 350 1.33 15.81 -1.40
C LEU A 350 1.15 15.21 0.00
N ASN A 351 -0.05 15.21 0.57
CA ASN A 351 -0.30 14.59 1.88
C ASN A 351 -0.90 13.19 1.72
N LEU A 352 -0.09 12.17 2.01
CA LEU A 352 -0.45 10.74 2.00
C LEU A 352 -0.58 10.15 3.42
N SER A 353 -0.58 10.99 4.46
CA SER A 353 -0.63 10.53 5.85
C SER A 353 -1.82 9.61 6.11
N ASP A 354 -1.57 8.48 6.79
CA ASP A 354 -2.60 7.53 7.22
C ASP A 354 -3.45 6.93 6.08
N SER A 355 -3.02 7.05 4.82
CA SER A 355 -3.76 6.56 3.64
C SER A 355 -3.47 5.10 3.31
N THR A 356 -4.41 4.44 2.63
CA THR A 356 -4.25 3.08 2.10
C THR A 356 -3.97 3.13 0.60
N LEU A 357 -2.78 2.70 0.19
CA LEU A 357 -2.32 2.62 -1.20
C LEU A 357 -2.16 1.18 -1.68
N LEU A 358 -3.11 0.30 -1.33
CA LEU A 358 -3.08 -1.10 -1.70
C LEU A 358 -3.14 -1.26 -3.23
N ALA A 359 -2.11 -1.86 -3.83
CA ALA A 359 -2.01 -2.05 -5.27
C ALA A 359 -2.16 -0.75 -6.11
N THR A 360 -1.87 0.41 -5.51
CA THR A 360 -1.88 1.70 -6.21
C THR A 360 -0.70 1.80 -7.17
N VAL A 361 -0.91 2.44 -8.33
CA VAL A 361 0.14 2.67 -9.32
C VAL A 361 0.75 4.05 -9.13
N LEU A 362 2.01 4.10 -8.70
CA LEU A 362 2.80 5.30 -8.36
C LEU A 362 4.09 5.42 -9.20
N THR A 363 4.30 4.51 -10.17
CA THR A 363 5.55 4.38 -10.94
C THR A 363 6.10 5.74 -11.41
N GLY A 364 7.37 6.00 -11.07
CA GLY A 364 8.12 7.19 -11.48
C GLY A 364 7.75 8.50 -10.77
N MET A 365 6.86 8.48 -9.76
CA MET A 365 6.53 9.69 -9.01
C MET A 365 7.69 10.17 -8.15
N ASP A 366 7.76 11.49 -7.91
CA ASP A 366 8.66 12.06 -6.93
C ASP A 366 7.91 12.47 -5.67
N LEU A 367 8.24 11.82 -4.57
CA LEU A 367 7.59 11.92 -3.27
C LEU A 367 8.54 12.52 -2.21
N VAL A 368 9.61 13.20 -2.62
CA VAL A 368 10.60 13.82 -1.71
C VAL A 368 9.95 14.78 -0.71
N ASP A 369 8.93 15.54 -1.13
CA ASP A 369 8.21 16.51 -0.28
C ASP A 369 6.84 16.00 0.19
N ALA A 370 6.52 14.71 -0.04
CA ALA A 370 5.26 14.15 0.39
C ALA A 370 5.24 13.96 1.92
N THR A 371 4.08 14.15 2.55
CA THR A 371 3.86 13.79 3.94
C THR A 371 3.38 12.34 4.02
N ILE A 372 4.22 11.46 4.57
CA ILE A 372 3.94 10.03 4.79
C ILE A 372 4.10 9.74 6.28
N THR A 373 3.21 8.94 6.86
CA THR A 373 3.23 8.60 8.31
C THR A 373 3.32 7.09 8.49
N ALA A 374 3.63 6.65 9.71
CA ALA A 374 3.70 5.24 10.08
C ALA A 374 2.43 4.42 9.77
N LYS A 375 1.26 5.06 9.62
CA LYS A 375 0.01 4.38 9.27
C LYS A 375 -0.25 4.29 7.77
N THR A 376 0.55 4.96 6.94
CA THR A 376 0.44 4.87 5.49
C THR A 376 0.82 3.45 5.03
N ASN A 377 0.01 2.88 4.12
CA ASN A 377 0.15 1.49 3.70
C ASN A 377 0.31 1.36 2.18
N PHE A 378 1.49 0.95 1.71
CA PHE A 378 1.85 0.70 0.31
C PHE A 378 1.85 -0.80 -0.06
N THR A 379 1.08 -1.62 0.64
CA THR A 379 1.00 -3.07 0.34
C THR A 379 0.72 -3.30 -1.15
N GLN A 380 1.53 -4.12 -1.83
CA GLN A 380 1.41 -4.44 -3.25
C GLN A 380 1.44 -3.24 -4.21
N ALA A 381 1.81 -2.03 -3.76
CA ALA A 381 1.87 -0.86 -4.61
C ALA A 381 2.94 -1.01 -5.71
N GLN A 382 2.71 -0.40 -6.86
CA GLN A 382 3.69 -0.30 -7.95
C GLN A 382 4.43 1.03 -7.83
N MET A 383 5.65 0.98 -7.31
CA MET A 383 6.48 2.13 -6.96
C MET A 383 7.84 2.11 -7.67
N ASP A 384 7.92 1.45 -8.83
CA ASP A 384 9.16 1.37 -9.60
C ASP A 384 9.62 2.79 -10.01
N GLY A 385 10.89 3.11 -9.74
CA GLY A 385 11.48 4.42 -10.06
C GLY A 385 10.97 5.60 -9.23
N VAL A 386 10.23 5.36 -8.14
CA VAL A 386 9.76 6.45 -7.27
C VAL A 386 10.93 7.10 -6.52
N ASN A 387 10.90 8.42 -6.35
CA ASN A 387 11.86 9.13 -5.51
C ASN A 387 11.31 9.33 -4.09
N LEU A 388 11.94 8.67 -3.11
CA LEU A 388 11.64 8.76 -1.68
C LEU A 388 12.84 9.30 -0.87
N SER A 389 13.84 9.90 -1.54
CA SER A 389 15.04 10.39 -0.86
C SER A 389 14.69 11.36 0.29
N LYS A 390 15.49 11.32 1.36
CA LYS A 390 15.36 12.18 2.56
C LYS A 390 14.09 11.98 3.39
N GLN A 391 13.26 10.97 3.07
CA GLN A 391 12.02 10.73 3.80
C GLN A 391 12.27 10.04 5.14
N LYS A 392 11.30 10.21 6.06
CA LYS A 392 11.20 9.43 7.29
C LYS A 392 10.02 8.47 7.17
N LEU A 393 10.31 7.27 6.69
CA LEU A 393 9.36 6.18 6.40
C LEU A 393 9.37 5.13 7.52
N ASP A 394 9.64 5.56 8.74
CA ASP A 394 9.69 4.68 9.90
C ASP A 394 8.30 4.02 10.11
N GLN A 395 8.30 2.70 10.30
CA GLN A 395 7.12 1.86 10.53
C GLN A 395 6.11 1.81 9.37
N VAL A 396 6.44 2.39 8.20
CA VAL A 396 5.58 2.34 7.01
C VAL A 396 5.53 0.92 6.45
N ILE A 397 4.38 0.55 5.87
CA ILE A 397 4.14 -0.78 5.29
C ILE A 397 4.38 -0.74 3.77
N PHE A 398 5.27 -1.60 3.28
CA PHE A 398 5.60 -1.84 1.87
C PHE A 398 5.49 -3.34 1.50
N LEU A 399 4.64 -4.09 2.22
CA LEU A 399 4.47 -5.54 2.05
C LEU A 399 4.22 -5.89 0.57
N MET A 400 5.09 -6.70 -0.02
CA MET A 400 5.02 -7.15 -1.42
C MET A 400 4.96 -6.01 -2.46
N ALA A 401 5.42 -4.80 -2.11
CA ALA A 401 5.47 -3.68 -3.05
C ALA A 401 6.54 -3.89 -4.12
N SER A 402 6.27 -3.45 -5.35
CA SER A 402 7.30 -3.31 -6.37
C SER A 402 7.98 -1.97 -6.18
N MET A 403 9.26 -1.97 -5.87
CA MET A 403 10.07 -0.77 -5.57
C MET A 403 11.37 -0.80 -6.38
N LYS A 404 11.34 -1.34 -7.61
CA LYS A 404 12.57 -1.48 -8.41
C LYS A 404 13.10 -0.11 -8.74
N LYS A 405 14.41 0.09 -8.60
CA LYS A 405 15.06 1.38 -8.90
C LYS A 405 14.48 2.56 -8.12
N VAL A 406 13.87 2.32 -6.96
CA VAL A 406 13.41 3.40 -6.08
C VAL A 406 14.64 4.18 -5.58
N ASN A 407 14.50 5.49 -5.41
CA ASN A 407 15.54 6.30 -4.76
C ASN A 407 15.22 6.47 -3.28
N LEU A 408 16.09 5.96 -2.43
CA LEU A 408 15.99 5.96 -0.96
C LEU A 408 17.18 6.68 -0.32
N ASP A 409 17.91 7.51 -1.06
CA ASP A 409 19.07 8.22 -0.55
C ASP A 409 18.73 9.02 0.72
N ASN A 410 19.52 8.87 1.79
CA ASN A 410 19.30 9.52 3.10
C ASN A 410 17.89 9.29 3.71
N THR A 411 17.29 8.13 3.46
CA THR A 411 15.95 7.79 3.98
C THR A 411 16.03 6.98 5.27
N SER A 412 15.11 7.22 6.19
CA SER A 412 14.90 6.37 7.37
C SER A 412 13.73 5.43 7.12
N LEU A 413 13.94 4.13 7.32
CA LEU A 413 13.01 3.01 7.17
C LEU A 413 12.94 2.20 8.47
N ASN A 414 13.15 2.83 9.62
CA ASN A 414 13.26 2.11 10.89
C ASN A 414 11.92 1.44 11.23
N GLY A 415 11.94 0.14 11.49
CA GLY A 415 10.72 -0.63 11.77
C GLY A 415 9.79 -0.81 10.56
N ALA A 416 10.18 -0.42 9.34
CA ALA A 416 9.35 -0.56 8.15
C ALA A 416 9.09 -2.04 7.81
N VAL A 417 7.92 -2.34 7.23
CA VAL A 417 7.53 -3.70 6.81
C VAL A 417 7.73 -3.84 5.30
N LEU A 418 8.82 -4.47 4.89
CA LEU A 418 9.25 -4.66 3.49
C LEU A 418 9.21 -6.13 3.08
N VAL A 419 8.42 -6.97 3.77
CA VAL A 419 8.35 -8.41 3.53
C VAL A 419 7.95 -8.67 2.07
N GLY A 420 8.77 -9.42 1.33
CA GLY A 420 8.54 -9.72 -0.09
C GLY A 420 8.60 -8.51 -1.04
N ALA A 421 9.03 -7.33 -0.58
CA ALA A 421 9.18 -6.15 -1.43
C ALA A 421 10.33 -6.35 -2.42
N ASN A 422 10.24 -5.75 -3.60
CA ASN A 422 11.27 -5.84 -4.62
C ASN A 422 12.00 -4.50 -4.78
N LEU A 423 13.21 -4.39 -4.21
CA LEU A 423 14.05 -3.21 -4.27
C LEU A 423 15.21 -3.38 -5.26
N ALA A 424 15.11 -4.27 -6.25
CA ALA A 424 16.20 -4.53 -7.18
C ALA A 424 16.67 -3.25 -7.89
N GLY A 425 17.99 -3.01 -7.87
CA GLY A 425 18.64 -1.85 -8.49
C GLY A 425 18.26 -0.48 -7.89
N SER A 426 17.71 -0.44 -6.68
CA SER A 426 17.42 0.81 -5.96
C SER A 426 18.68 1.62 -5.66
N THR A 427 18.56 2.95 -5.67
CA THR A 427 19.64 3.83 -5.20
C THR A 427 19.41 4.11 -3.72
N VAL A 428 20.41 3.80 -2.90
CA VAL A 428 20.37 3.90 -1.44
C VAL A 428 21.67 4.55 -0.93
N LEU A 429 22.15 5.58 -1.63
CA LEU A 429 23.36 6.31 -1.29
C LEU A 429 23.16 7.17 -0.03
N GLY A 430 24.19 7.25 0.82
CA GLY A 430 24.17 8.05 2.05
C GLY A 430 23.69 7.28 3.28
N ASN A 431 23.30 8.00 4.33
CA ASN A 431 22.97 7.43 5.64
C ASN A 431 21.55 6.82 5.66
N VAL A 432 21.38 5.65 5.06
CA VAL A 432 20.12 4.90 5.10
C VAL A 432 20.02 4.09 6.40
N SER A 433 18.90 4.24 7.11
CA SER A 433 18.63 3.52 8.35
C SER A 433 17.46 2.55 8.17
N LEU A 434 17.70 1.29 8.50
CA LEU A 434 16.78 0.14 8.37
C LEU A 434 16.68 -0.61 9.72
N VAL A 435 16.99 0.06 10.83
CA VAL A 435 16.98 -0.55 12.17
C VAL A 435 15.58 -1.07 12.49
N GLY A 436 15.47 -2.35 12.79
CA GLY A 436 14.22 -3.03 13.12
C GLY A 436 13.29 -3.26 11.93
N ALA A 437 13.72 -2.93 10.71
CA ALA A 437 12.93 -3.18 9.51
C ALA A 437 12.82 -4.69 9.23
N ASN A 438 11.69 -5.12 8.66
CA ASN A 438 11.48 -6.50 8.24
C ASN A 438 11.52 -6.62 6.72
N LEU A 439 12.63 -7.12 6.20
CA LEU A 439 12.90 -7.39 4.78
C LEU A 439 12.85 -8.90 4.47
N SER A 440 12.16 -9.70 5.29
CA SER A 440 12.06 -11.15 5.05
C SER A 440 11.54 -11.41 3.63
N ASN A 441 12.20 -12.30 2.89
CA ASN A 441 11.84 -12.65 1.51
C ASN A 441 11.87 -11.48 0.50
N ALA A 442 12.43 -10.31 0.85
CA ALA A 442 12.57 -9.19 -0.07
C ALA A 442 13.66 -9.45 -1.12
N SER A 443 13.69 -8.64 -2.18
CA SER A 443 14.79 -8.62 -3.14
C SER A 443 15.60 -7.32 -3.04
N LEU A 444 16.91 -7.45 -2.86
CA LEU A 444 17.93 -6.40 -2.91
C LEU A 444 18.98 -6.70 -4.00
N GLU A 445 18.57 -7.35 -5.09
CA GLU A 445 19.45 -7.65 -6.20
C GLU A 445 20.13 -6.40 -6.75
N ASN A 446 21.47 -6.44 -6.89
CA ASN A 446 22.30 -5.37 -7.42
C ASN A 446 22.14 -4.02 -6.68
N VAL A 447 21.90 -4.04 -5.36
CA VAL A 447 21.77 -2.82 -4.53
C VAL A 447 23.07 -2.52 -3.78
N ASN A 448 23.47 -1.26 -3.74
CA ASN A 448 24.64 -0.79 -2.98
C ASN A 448 24.22 -0.09 -1.69
N LEU A 449 24.30 -0.79 -0.56
CA LEU A 449 23.99 -0.40 0.82
C LEU A 449 25.27 -0.11 1.63
N THR A 450 26.31 0.45 1.01
CA THR A 450 27.55 0.83 1.71
C THR A 450 27.22 1.74 2.91
N GLY A 451 27.67 1.36 4.10
CA GLY A 451 27.46 2.12 5.34
C GLY A 451 26.04 2.10 5.92
N ALA A 452 25.10 1.35 5.31
CA ALA A 452 23.72 1.30 5.78
C ALA A 452 23.61 0.72 7.21
N GLN A 453 22.60 1.18 7.96
CA GLN A 453 22.39 0.81 9.36
C GLN A 453 21.22 -0.17 9.49
N PHE A 454 21.51 -1.44 9.80
CA PHE A 454 20.50 -2.48 10.03
C PHE A 454 20.48 -2.99 11.48
N GLY A 455 21.66 -3.03 12.11
CA GLY A 455 21.88 -3.61 13.42
C GLY A 455 21.38 -2.75 14.58
N ALA A 456 21.30 -3.37 15.76
CA ALA A 456 20.84 -2.72 16.99
C ALA A 456 21.83 -1.68 17.56
N LEU A 457 23.08 -1.70 17.10
CA LEU A 457 24.08 -0.71 17.51
C LEU A 457 23.81 0.64 16.86
N SER A 458 23.97 1.70 17.65
CA SER A 458 23.94 3.07 17.14
C SER A 458 25.18 3.82 17.60
N THR A 459 25.71 4.68 16.74
CA THR A 459 26.80 5.60 17.08
C THR A 459 26.35 6.54 18.20
N VAL A 460 27.08 6.54 19.31
CA VAL A 460 26.84 7.42 20.47
C VAL A 460 27.78 8.61 20.44
N THR A 461 29.05 8.41 20.05
CA THR A 461 30.03 9.50 19.91
C THR A 461 31.16 9.11 18.96
N HIS A 462 32.06 10.05 18.71
CA HIS A 462 33.34 9.80 18.05
C HIS A 462 34.49 10.21 18.97
N LEU A 463 35.60 9.47 18.95
CA LEU A 463 36.85 9.83 19.60
C LEU A 463 37.88 10.27 18.56
N ASP A 464 38.86 11.05 19.03
CA ASP A 464 39.99 11.47 18.23
C ASP A 464 40.91 10.28 17.94
N GLU A 465 41.60 10.37 16.81
CA GLU A 465 42.57 9.34 16.41
C GLU A 465 43.72 9.14 17.41
N ALA A 466 44.04 10.19 18.18
CA ALA A 466 45.04 10.13 19.24
C ALA A 466 44.64 9.18 20.38
N ASP A 467 43.34 8.94 20.58
CA ASP A 467 42.83 8.06 21.65
C ASP A 467 43.07 6.57 21.35
N ALA A 468 43.37 6.21 20.08
CA ALA A 468 43.65 4.83 19.70
C ALA A 468 44.83 4.23 20.48
N GLN A 469 45.89 5.02 20.69
CA GLN A 469 47.07 4.56 21.43
C GLN A 469 46.77 4.34 22.92
N ALA A 470 45.88 5.15 23.50
CA ALA A 470 45.42 4.95 24.86
C ALA A 470 44.63 3.62 24.97
N LEU A 471 43.68 3.41 24.06
CA LEU A 471 42.89 2.17 24.01
C LEU A 471 43.76 0.92 23.78
N ASP A 472 44.77 0.99 22.91
CA ASP A 472 45.74 -0.09 22.68
C ASP A 472 46.56 -0.43 23.94
N ASN A 473 46.86 0.58 24.76
CA ASN A 473 47.50 0.42 26.06
C ASN A 473 46.50 0.03 27.18
N GLN A 474 45.27 -0.35 26.82
CA GLN A 474 44.19 -0.69 27.75
C GLN A 474 43.83 0.47 28.70
N GLN A 475 44.01 1.70 28.26
CA GLN A 475 43.67 2.91 28.99
C GLN A 475 42.38 3.51 28.44
N LEU A 476 41.51 3.97 29.34
CA LEU A 476 40.24 4.59 28.97
C LEU A 476 40.44 6.08 28.63
N PRO A 477 40.14 6.53 27.39
CA PRO A 477 40.14 7.94 27.01
C PRO A 477 39.22 8.80 27.89
N GLU A 478 39.58 10.07 28.10
CA GLU A 478 38.84 10.98 28.98
C GLU A 478 37.40 11.21 28.51
N GLN A 479 37.19 11.30 27.19
CA GLN A 479 35.85 11.46 26.61
C GLN A 479 34.93 10.27 26.93
N LEU A 480 35.47 9.03 26.98
CA LEU A 480 34.69 7.86 27.38
C LEU A 480 34.41 7.82 28.88
N ARG A 481 35.31 8.34 29.72
CA ARG A 481 35.02 8.49 31.17
C ARG A 481 33.76 9.30 31.35
N HIS A 482 33.64 10.43 30.67
CA HIS A 482 32.43 11.24 30.77
C HIS A 482 31.16 10.49 30.34
N LEU A 483 31.21 9.70 29.26
CA LEU A 483 30.06 8.93 28.80
C LEU A 483 29.66 7.81 29.76
N LEU A 484 30.64 7.09 30.32
CA LEU A 484 30.39 6.00 31.25
C LEU A 484 29.95 6.48 32.64
N TYR A 485 30.35 7.69 33.05
CA TYR A 485 30.08 8.24 34.39
C TYR A 485 29.08 9.41 34.41
N GLN A 486 28.33 9.65 33.33
CA GLN A 486 27.18 10.56 33.34
C GLN A 486 26.10 10.01 34.29
N ASP A 487 26.13 10.49 35.55
CA ASP A 487 25.12 10.45 36.63
C ASP A 487 25.70 10.47 38.06
N LYS A 488 26.98 10.83 38.27
CA LYS A 488 27.58 11.10 39.60
C LYS A 488 27.12 10.11 40.69
N VAL A 489 27.31 8.82 40.46
CA VAL A 489 27.44 7.88 41.58
C VAL A 489 28.85 7.35 41.49
N LEU A 490 29.65 7.60 42.54
CA LEU A 490 30.90 6.86 42.75
C LEU A 490 30.50 5.39 42.90
N ILE A 491 30.63 4.61 41.84
CA ILE A 491 30.46 3.16 41.90
C ILE A 491 31.84 2.53 41.69
N ASN A 492 32.19 1.60 42.58
CA ASN A 492 33.45 0.87 42.59
C ASN A 492 33.50 -0.10 41.39
N GLY A 493 34.18 0.28 40.32
CA GLY A 493 34.50 -0.62 39.21
C GLY A 493 35.36 0.09 38.17
N GLN A 494 36.48 -0.51 37.75
CA GLN A 494 37.25 0.01 36.63
C GLN A 494 36.60 -0.50 35.34
N ALA A 495 36.34 0.40 34.37
CA ALA A 495 35.96 -0.01 33.02
C ALA A 495 37.09 -0.86 32.42
N GLU A 496 36.74 -2.01 31.83
CA GLU A 496 37.68 -2.90 31.17
C GLU A 496 37.80 -2.51 29.70
N VAL A 497 39.03 -2.31 29.22
CA VAL A 497 39.32 -2.03 27.81
C VAL A 497 39.90 -3.30 27.19
N LEU A 498 39.10 -3.99 26.38
CA LEU A 498 39.51 -5.14 25.60
C LEU A 498 40.00 -4.70 24.22
N VAL A 499 41.29 -4.89 23.95
CA VAL A 499 41.89 -4.68 22.62
C VAL A 499 41.57 -5.89 21.75
N ARG A 500 40.65 -5.72 20.79
CA ARG A 500 40.27 -6.78 19.83
C ARG A 500 41.20 -6.78 18.61
N GLN A 501 41.51 -5.59 18.11
CA GLN A 501 42.48 -5.37 17.04
C GLN A 501 43.24 -4.06 17.29
N LEU A 502 44.57 -4.17 17.42
CA LEU A 502 45.44 -3.04 17.66
C LEU A 502 45.20 -1.92 16.64
N GLY A 503 45.00 -0.70 17.15
CA GLY A 503 44.76 0.50 16.37
C GLY A 503 43.41 0.56 15.64
N GLN A 504 42.57 -0.48 15.70
CA GLN A 504 41.40 -0.63 14.83
C GLN A 504 40.09 -0.93 15.55
N ASN A 505 40.09 -1.82 16.56
CA ASN A 505 38.86 -2.27 17.20
C ASN A 505 39.05 -2.60 18.68
N TRP A 506 38.16 -2.06 19.51
CA TRP A 506 38.16 -2.23 20.96
C TRP A 506 36.74 -2.44 21.46
N LEU A 507 36.63 -3.09 22.61
CA LEU A 507 35.42 -3.16 23.40
C LEU A 507 35.73 -2.56 24.76
N VAL A 508 34.92 -1.61 25.19
CA VAL A 508 34.99 -1.07 26.55
C VAL A 508 33.74 -1.53 27.29
N GLU A 509 33.92 -2.23 28.39
CA GLU A 509 32.79 -2.71 29.21
C GLU A 509 32.84 -2.11 30.60
N HIS A 510 31.70 -1.59 31.05
CA HIS A 510 31.52 -1.10 32.41
C HIS A 510 30.10 -1.44 32.88
N GLU A 511 29.98 -2.24 33.94
CA GLU A 511 28.70 -2.65 34.55
C GLU A 511 27.69 -3.24 33.54
N GLY A 512 28.17 -4.06 32.60
CA GLY A 512 27.33 -4.68 31.57
C GLY A 512 26.86 -3.72 30.46
N ARG A 513 27.47 -2.53 30.34
CA ARG A 513 27.26 -1.59 29.23
C ARG A 513 28.45 -1.66 28.26
N PRO A 514 28.38 -2.48 27.20
CA PRO A 514 29.44 -2.55 26.21
C PRO A 514 29.41 -1.32 25.28
N LEU A 515 30.54 -0.66 25.14
CA LEU A 515 30.82 0.33 24.10
C LEU A 515 31.75 -0.30 23.06
N PHE A 516 31.26 -0.36 21.83
CA PHE A 516 31.98 -0.90 20.68
C PHE A 516 32.71 0.23 20.00
N ILE A 517 34.04 0.15 19.93
CA ILE A 517 34.86 1.19 19.34
C ILE A 517 35.54 0.64 18.10
N HIS A 518 35.38 1.31 16.97
CA HIS A 518 36.10 0.94 15.76
C HIS A 518 36.53 2.16 14.97
N ARG A 519 37.69 2.04 14.34
CA ARG A 519 38.18 3.06 13.42
C ARG A 519 37.32 3.07 12.16
N GLN A 520 36.86 4.25 11.77
CA GLN A 520 36.11 4.48 10.54
C GLN A 520 36.42 5.90 10.03
N GLU A 521 36.87 6.01 8.79
CA GLU A 521 37.12 7.30 8.09
C GLU A 521 38.03 8.30 8.85
N GLY A 522 39.03 7.81 9.58
CA GLY A 522 39.97 8.68 10.31
C GLY A 522 39.42 9.23 11.63
N GLN A 523 38.38 8.59 12.18
CA GLN A 523 37.89 8.77 13.54
C GLN A 523 37.65 7.41 14.20
N LEU A 524 37.50 7.40 15.52
CA LEU A 524 37.05 6.20 16.23
C LEU A 524 35.56 6.33 16.52
N ASN A 525 34.74 5.56 15.84
CA ASN A 525 33.30 5.49 16.08
C ASN A 525 33.05 4.69 17.37
N VAL A 526 32.29 5.27 18.30
CA VAL A 526 31.85 4.63 19.54
C VAL A 526 30.36 4.33 19.42
N ALA A 527 30.02 3.06 19.37
CA ALA A 527 28.65 2.57 19.24
C ALA A 527 28.20 1.80 20.48
N GLN A 528 26.90 1.82 20.75
CA GLN A 528 26.27 1.11 21.85
C GLN A 528 24.96 0.48 21.39
N ASP A 529 24.63 -0.68 21.98
CA ASP A 529 23.30 -1.25 21.87
C ASP A 529 22.36 -0.47 22.78
N ASN A 530 21.47 0.32 22.18
CA ASN A 530 20.52 1.16 22.89
C ASN A 530 19.13 0.50 23.04
N GLY A 531 19.05 -0.83 22.87
CA GLY A 531 17.80 -1.59 22.97
C GLY A 531 16.93 -1.52 21.71
N GLY A 532 17.49 -1.09 20.58
CA GLY A 532 16.82 -1.12 19.29
C GLY A 532 16.73 -2.56 18.75
N ASN A 533 15.67 -2.89 18.03
CA ASN A 533 15.60 -4.18 17.35
C ASN A 533 16.49 -4.14 16.11
N ALA A 534 17.33 -5.16 15.92
CA ALA A 534 18.02 -5.36 14.63
C ALA A 534 17.00 -5.71 13.53
N ALA A 535 17.37 -5.44 12.28
CA ALA A 535 16.55 -5.79 11.12
C ALA A 535 16.39 -7.31 10.96
N ILE A 536 15.33 -7.73 10.28
CA ILE A 536 15.06 -9.13 9.90
C ILE A 536 15.15 -9.24 8.37
N LEU A 537 16.15 -9.96 7.89
CA LEU A 537 16.45 -10.22 6.47
C LEU A 537 16.39 -11.74 6.19
N ALA A 538 15.53 -12.46 6.91
CA ALA A 538 15.38 -13.91 6.74
C ALA A 538 14.98 -14.26 5.31
N ASN A 539 15.73 -15.18 4.69
CA ASN A 539 15.60 -15.61 3.31
C ASN A 539 15.59 -14.49 2.26
N ILE A 540 16.26 -13.37 2.54
CA ILE A 540 16.37 -12.27 1.57
C ILE A 540 17.10 -12.71 0.30
N PHE A 541 16.67 -12.20 -0.85
CA PHE A 541 17.33 -12.42 -2.15
C PHE A 541 18.17 -11.21 -2.53
N MET A 542 19.49 -11.30 -2.44
CA MET A 542 20.37 -10.15 -2.62
C MET A 542 21.67 -10.46 -3.40
N PRO A 543 21.58 -11.12 -4.58
CA PRO A 543 22.76 -11.34 -5.39
C PRO A 543 23.42 -10.02 -5.78
N ASN A 544 24.76 -10.01 -5.76
CA ASN A 544 25.61 -8.84 -6.04
C ASN A 544 25.40 -7.62 -5.12
N ALA A 545 24.65 -7.74 -4.02
CA ALA A 545 24.47 -6.62 -3.10
C ALA A 545 25.77 -6.25 -2.37
N ILE A 546 26.03 -4.95 -2.23
CA ILE A 546 27.23 -4.38 -1.61
C ILE A 546 26.85 -3.78 -0.26
N LEU A 547 27.42 -4.28 0.84
CA LEU A 547 27.21 -3.81 2.21
C LEU A 547 28.55 -3.46 2.88
N THR A 548 29.50 -2.90 2.13
CA THR A 548 30.79 -2.44 2.64
C THR A 548 30.58 -1.50 3.83
N GLY A 549 31.24 -1.76 4.97
CA GLY A 549 31.13 -0.94 6.18
C GLY A 549 29.75 -0.86 6.82
N ALA A 550 28.77 -1.65 6.38
CA ALA A 550 27.41 -1.63 6.94
C ALA A 550 27.39 -2.15 8.38
N ASN A 551 26.42 -1.69 9.16
CA ASN A 551 26.17 -2.19 10.50
C ASN A 551 25.08 -3.26 10.47
N LEU A 552 25.47 -4.52 10.65
CA LEU A 552 24.63 -5.72 10.66
C LEU A 552 24.63 -6.41 12.04
N TYR A 553 24.97 -5.70 13.12
CA TYR A 553 25.00 -6.27 14.46
C TYR A 553 23.67 -6.92 14.84
N ALA A 554 23.71 -8.20 15.22
CA ALA A 554 22.56 -9.02 15.62
C ALA A 554 21.42 -9.15 14.58
N VAL A 555 21.67 -8.83 13.31
CA VAL A 555 20.67 -8.96 12.23
C VAL A 555 20.37 -10.44 11.96
N ASP A 556 19.10 -10.78 11.76
CA ASP A 556 18.72 -12.12 11.28
C ASP A 556 18.76 -12.19 9.75
N MET A 557 19.78 -12.84 9.22
CA MET A 557 19.95 -13.11 7.78
C MET A 557 19.91 -14.62 7.49
N SER A 558 19.21 -15.41 8.32
CA SER A 558 19.13 -16.85 8.11
C SER A 558 18.49 -17.18 6.76
N GLY A 559 19.09 -18.13 6.03
CA GLY A 559 18.63 -18.50 4.69
C GLY A 559 18.87 -17.45 3.59
N ALA A 560 19.60 -16.36 3.87
CA ALA A 560 19.87 -15.31 2.89
C ALA A 560 20.58 -15.83 1.64
N HIS A 561 20.25 -15.24 0.48
CA HIS A 561 20.89 -15.52 -0.81
C HIS A 561 21.78 -14.34 -1.19
N TRP A 562 23.02 -14.34 -0.71
CA TRP A 562 23.96 -13.25 -0.88
C TRP A 562 25.25 -13.76 -1.50
N TYR A 563 25.30 -13.75 -2.82
CA TYR A 563 26.41 -14.28 -3.62
C TYR A 563 26.58 -13.45 -4.90
N GLY A 564 27.63 -13.74 -5.66
CA GLY A 564 27.87 -13.09 -6.95
C GLY A 564 29.20 -12.33 -6.97
N SER A 565 29.56 -11.80 -8.13
CA SER A 565 30.88 -11.21 -8.38
C SER A 565 31.13 -9.92 -7.60
N ASP A 566 30.07 -9.15 -7.36
CA ASP A 566 30.18 -7.86 -6.67
C ASP A 566 29.81 -7.94 -5.19
N ALA A 567 29.22 -9.07 -4.77
CA ALA A 567 28.66 -9.26 -3.45
C ALA A 567 29.76 -9.17 -2.36
N ARG A 568 29.61 -8.20 -1.44
CA ARG A 568 30.63 -7.91 -0.44
C ARG A 568 30.06 -7.28 0.83
N ALA A 569 30.71 -7.57 1.94
CA ALA A 569 30.48 -7.02 3.27
C ALA A 569 31.82 -6.65 3.91
N ASP A 570 32.80 -6.22 3.10
CA ASP A 570 34.12 -5.89 3.59
C ASP A 570 34.03 -4.72 4.59
N ASN A 571 34.79 -4.80 5.67
CA ASN A 571 34.75 -3.87 6.80
C ASN A 571 33.39 -3.74 7.52
N ALA A 572 32.40 -4.57 7.19
CA ALA A 572 31.09 -4.53 7.84
C ALA A 572 31.14 -5.07 9.28
N ASN A 573 30.20 -4.59 10.11
CA ASN A 573 29.98 -5.13 11.44
C ASN A 573 28.91 -6.23 11.40
N LEU A 574 29.31 -7.49 11.50
CA LEU A 574 28.45 -8.67 11.52
C LEU A 574 28.50 -9.39 12.88
N GLU A 575 28.87 -8.70 13.96
CA GLU A 575 28.88 -9.31 15.30
C GLU A 575 27.46 -9.78 15.70
N GLN A 576 27.36 -11.01 16.21
CA GLN A 576 26.10 -11.71 16.52
C GLN A 576 25.11 -11.91 15.35
N VAL A 577 25.52 -11.68 14.10
CA VAL A 577 24.62 -11.89 12.95
C VAL A 577 24.21 -13.37 12.84
N ASN A 578 22.97 -13.63 12.46
CA ASN A 578 22.53 -14.98 12.09
C ASN A 578 22.57 -15.16 10.58
N LEU A 579 23.59 -15.84 10.06
CA LEU A 579 23.75 -16.23 8.64
C LEU A 579 23.55 -17.74 8.44
N SER A 580 22.86 -18.42 9.36
CA SER A 580 22.71 -19.87 9.27
C SER A 580 21.92 -20.26 8.03
N LYS A 581 22.35 -21.33 7.36
CA LYS A 581 21.77 -21.83 6.10
C LYS A 581 21.76 -20.78 4.97
N ALA A 582 22.59 -19.74 5.03
CA ALA A 582 22.68 -18.76 3.95
C ALA A 582 23.52 -19.28 2.78
N ASN A 583 23.22 -18.81 1.57
CA ASN A 583 24.12 -18.91 0.43
C ASN A 583 25.05 -17.72 0.40
N LEU A 584 26.33 -17.97 0.67
CA LEU A 584 27.37 -16.97 0.75
C LEU A 584 28.55 -17.30 -0.18
N SER A 585 28.33 -18.16 -1.18
CA SER A 585 29.37 -18.54 -2.13
C SER A 585 29.94 -17.29 -2.79
N THR A 586 31.26 -17.23 -2.93
CA THR A 586 32.00 -16.10 -3.53
C THR A 586 31.88 -14.77 -2.79
N MET A 587 31.30 -14.73 -1.58
CA MET A 587 31.21 -13.52 -0.79
C MET A 587 32.58 -12.98 -0.40
N ASN A 588 32.71 -11.65 -0.37
CA ASN A 588 33.86 -10.97 0.23
C ASN A 588 33.51 -10.44 1.62
N PHE A 589 34.10 -11.04 2.66
CA PHE A 589 34.04 -10.62 4.06
C PHE A 589 35.39 -10.06 4.56
N THR A 590 36.22 -9.54 3.65
CA THR A 590 37.54 -9.01 4.02
C THR A 590 37.42 -7.98 5.14
N GLN A 591 38.21 -8.14 6.21
CA GLN A 591 38.20 -7.25 7.38
C GLN A 591 36.84 -7.15 8.12
N ALA A 592 35.88 -8.01 7.83
CA ALA A 592 34.59 -8.00 8.52
C ALA A 592 34.73 -8.45 9.98
N ARG A 593 33.90 -7.85 10.86
CA ARG A 593 33.80 -8.23 12.28
C ARG A 593 32.67 -9.24 12.44
N LEU A 594 32.99 -10.48 12.77
CA LEU A 594 32.05 -11.63 12.79
C LEU A 594 32.01 -12.30 14.17
N TYR A 595 32.33 -11.56 15.23
CA TYR A 595 32.32 -12.06 16.60
C TYR A 595 30.96 -12.70 16.94
N GLY A 596 30.98 -13.99 17.29
CA GLY A 596 29.76 -14.75 17.61
C GLY A 596 28.73 -14.89 16.47
N ALA A 597 29.12 -14.64 15.22
CA ALA A 597 28.26 -14.85 14.07
C ALA A 597 27.89 -16.34 13.91
N ASN A 598 26.64 -16.61 13.55
CA ASN A 598 26.17 -17.96 13.26
C ASN A 598 26.15 -18.19 11.74
N LEU A 599 27.16 -18.85 11.20
CA LEU A 599 27.27 -19.29 9.80
C LEU A 599 27.01 -20.80 9.64
N SER A 600 26.33 -21.42 10.62
CA SER A 600 26.13 -22.87 10.60
C SER A 600 25.29 -23.28 9.37
N TYR A 601 25.68 -24.36 8.70
CA TYR A 601 25.06 -24.85 7.46
C TYR A 601 25.12 -23.87 6.27
N ALA A 602 25.91 -22.79 6.34
CA ALA A 602 26.04 -21.86 5.23
C ALA A 602 26.87 -22.46 4.07
N ASN A 603 26.55 -22.07 2.85
CA ASN A 603 27.40 -22.31 1.69
C ASN A 603 28.45 -21.19 1.58
N LEU A 604 29.72 -21.50 1.86
CA LEU A 604 30.85 -20.56 1.88
C LEU A 604 31.91 -20.92 0.82
N VAL A 605 31.50 -21.63 -0.22
CA VAL A 605 32.43 -22.07 -1.28
C VAL A 605 33.04 -20.84 -1.95
N ASN A 606 34.38 -20.79 -1.98
CA ASN A 606 35.18 -19.68 -2.50
C ASN A 606 34.88 -18.31 -1.84
N THR A 607 34.38 -18.30 -0.60
CA THR A 607 34.24 -17.07 0.19
C THR A 607 35.60 -16.54 0.65
N ASP A 608 35.77 -15.22 0.70
CA ASP A 608 36.98 -14.56 1.17
C ASP A 608 36.78 -13.99 2.59
N PHE A 609 37.47 -14.55 3.57
CA PHE A 609 37.52 -14.08 4.96
C PHE A 609 38.85 -13.40 5.29
N SER A 610 39.61 -12.93 4.30
CA SER A 610 40.92 -12.34 4.56
C SER A 610 40.84 -11.24 5.63
N LYS A 611 41.64 -11.35 6.69
CA LYS A 611 41.65 -10.41 7.84
C LYS A 611 40.32 -10.30 8.61
N ALA A 612 39.36 -11.20 8.39
CA ALA A 612 38.11 -11.21 9.13
C ALA A 612 38.31 -11.70 10.57
N MET A 613 37.47 -11.20 11.48
CA MET A 613 37.57 -11.48 12.91
C MET A 613 36.39 -12.36 13.36
N LEU A 614 36.64 -13.66 13.56
CA LEU A 614 35.62 -14.65 13.96
C LEU A 614 35.86 -15.21 15.37
N GLU A 615 36.79 -14.61 16.11
CA GLU A 615 37.08 -14.96 17.50
C GLU A 615 35.87 -14.64 18.41
N PRO A 616 35.71 -15.30 19.58
CA PRO A 616 34.65 -14.96 20.52
C PRO A 616 34.89 -13.58 21.11
N THR A 617 33.83 -12.78 21.23
CA THR A 617 33.82 -11.67 22.19
C THR A 617 33.77 -12.26 23.60
N GLN A 618 34.50 -11.71 24.56
CA GLN A 618 34.42 -12.13 25.96
C GLN A 618 32.95 -12.20 26.43
N GLY A 619 32.56 -13.33 27.04
CA GLY A 619 31.20 -13.57 27.50
C GLY A 619 30.16 -13.89 26.40
N LEU A 620 30.50 -13.78 25.11
CA LEU A 620 29.61 -14.14 24.00
C LEU A 620 29.94 -15.51 23.40
N LYS A 621 28.99 -16.03 22.61
CA LYS A 621 29.17 -17.29 21.90
C LYS A 621 30.30 -17.16 20.85
N PRO A 622 31.09 -18.22 20.62
CA PRO A 622 32.03 -18.26 19.51
C PRO A 622 31.29 -18.23 18.16
N ALA A 623 31.95 -17.71 17.13
CA ALA A 623 31.41 -17.83 15.78
C ALA A 623 31.29 -19.31 15.38
N SER A 624 30.20 -19.67 14.71
CA SER A 624 29.92 -21.05 14.31
C SER A 624 29.88 -21.18 12.81
N LEU A 625 30.78 -22.01 12.26
CA LEU A 625 30.79 -22.49 10.88
C LEU A 625 30.44 -23.98 10.84
N ALA A 626 29.72 -24.47 11.85
CA ALA A 626 29.37 -25.89 11.95
C ALA A 626 28.55 -26.33 10.72
N PHE A 627 28.91 -27.45 10.12
CA PHE A 627 28.28 -28.00 8.90
C PHE A 627 28.33 -27.08 7.68
N ALA A 628 29.16 -26.02 7.68
CA ALA A 628 29.28 -25.11 6.56
C ALA A 628 30.15 -25.71 5.43
N SER A 629 29.88 -25.29 4.19
CA SER A 629 30.69 -25.67 3.02
C SER A 629 31.80 -24.65 2.80
N ILE A 630 33.03 -24.91 3.24
CA ILE A 630 34.18 -23.97 3.22
C ILE A 630 35.30 -24.39 2.24
N GLN A 631 34.92 -25.09 1.18
CA GLN A 631 35.82 -25.49 0.10
C GLN A 631 36.30 -24.25 -0.66
N GLY A 632 37.61 -24.09 -0.83
CA GLY A 632 38.19 -22.95 -1.54
C GLY A 632 38.07 -21.61 -0.81
N THR A 633 37.56 -21.59 0.42
CA THR A 633 37.50 -20.38 1.26
C THR A 633 38.90 -19.87 1.57
N ILE A 634 39.07 -18.54 1.62
CA ILE A 634 40.33 -17.86 1.89
C ILE A 634 40.34 -17.34 3.32
N PHE A 635 41.31 -17.76 4.13
CA PHE A 635 41.47 -17.32 5.53
C PHE A 635 42.77 -16.56 5.78
N THR A 636 43.38 -15.97 4.74
CA THR A 636 44.64 -15.23 4.87
C THR A 636 44.52 -14.14 5.93
N GLU A 637 45.34 -14.23 6.99
CA GLU A 637 45.31 -13.32 8.16
C GLU A 637 43.97 -13.25 8.91
N ALA A 638 43.04 -14.19 8.69
CA ALA A 638 41.79 -14.28 9.43
C ALA A 638 42.04 -14.83 10.85
N LYS A 639 41.13 -14.53 11.78
CA LYS A 639 41.18 -15.02 13.16
C LYS A 639 40.03 -15.97 13.46
N LEU A 640 40.33 -17.25 13.70
CA LEU A 640 39.36 -18.31 14.05
C LEU A 640 39.55 -18.85 15.48
N THR A 641 40.27 -18.13 16.33
CA THR A 641 40.44 -18.48 17.75
C THR A 641 39.10 -18.83 18.39
N GLY A 642 38.97 -20.02 18.97
CA GLY A 642 37.72 -20.46 19.62
C GLY A 642 36.52 -20.76 18.70
N ALA A 643 36.60 -20.51 17.39
CA ALA A 643 35.50 -20.73 16.44
C ALA A 643 35.11 -22.22 16.34
N ASN A 644 33.87 -22.49 15.95
CA ASN A 644 33.34 -23.84 15.81
C ASN A 644 33.20 -24.27 14.34
N LEU A 645 34.08 -25.16 13.85
CA LEU A 645 34.04 -25.69 12.48
C LEU A 645 33.51 -27.14 12.42
N THR A 646 32.85 -27.64 13.46
CA THR A 646 32.37 -29.04 13.53
C THR A 646 31.64 -29.46 12.25
N ASN A 647 32.07 -30.55 11.64
CA ASN A 647 31.55 -31.09 10.37
C ASN A 647 31.57 -30.11 9.17
N GLY A 648 32.41 -29.08 9.19
CA GLY A 648 32.63 -28.20 8.05
C GLY A 648 33.34 -28.91 6.90
N ALA A 649 32.96 -28.61 5.66
CA ALA A 649 33.52 -29.23 4.46
C ALA A 649 34.79 -28.49 4.01
N VAL A 650 35.96 -28.94 4.46
CA VAL A 650 37.25 -28.30 4.13
C VAL A 650 37.92 -28.99 2.95
N ALA A 651 38.40 -28.21 1.98
CA ALA A 651 39.18 -28.72 0.86
C ALA A 651 40.68 -28.68 1.18
N LEU A 652 41.32 -29.85 1.15
CA LEU A 652 42.73 -30.02 1.51
C LEU A 652 43.58 -30.33 0.26
N PRO A 653 44.86 -29.94 0.26
CA PRO A 653 45.80 -30.43 -0.73
C PRO A 653 46.11 -31.91 -0.42
N LEU A 654 46.01 -32.77 -1.44
CA LEU A 654 46.36 -34.17 -1.35
C LEU A 654 47.50 -34.45 -2.34
N GLU A 655 48.48 -35.25 -1.96
CA GLU A 655 49.56 -35.67 -2.85
C GLU A 655 49.72 -37.18 -2.77
N GLU A 656 49.52 -37.88 -3.89
CA GLU A 656 49.61 -39.34 -3.97
C GLU A 656 50.30 -39.75 -5.27
N ALA A 657 51.29 -40.65 -5.16
CA ALA A 657 52.12 -41.09 -6.29
C ALA A 657 52.67 -39.94 -7.18
N GLY A 658 53.07 -38.81 -6.56
CA GLY A 658 53.61 -37.62 -7.24
C GLY A 658 52.56 -36.76 -7.95
N LYS A 659 51.26 -37.07 -7.82
CA LYS A 659 50.16 -36.27 -8.33
C LYS A 659 49.49 -35.47 -7.22
N LYS A 660 49.22 -34.19 -7.47
CA LYS A 660 48.51 -33.30 -6.55
C LYS A 660 47.03 -33.23 -6.88
N PHE A 661 46.20 -33.26 -5.84
CA PHE A 661 44.76 -33.13 -5.91
C PHE A 661 44.27 -32.11 -4.89
N THR A 662 43.02 -31.68 -5.09
CA THR A 662 42.24 -30.96 -4.09
C THR A 662 41.06 -31.84 -3.72
N GLY A 663 40.94 -32.20 -2.46
CA GLY A 663 39.90 -33.12 -2.00
C GLY A 663 39.31 -32.71 -0.67
N VAL A 664 38.00 -32.90 -0.53
CA VAL A 664 37.28 -32.76 0.73
C VAL A 664 37.18 -34.12 1.39
N PRO A 665 37.75 -34.35 2.58
CA PRO A 665 37.63 -35.65 3.26
C PRO A 665 36.17 -35.94 3.59
N LEU A 666 35.65 -37.10 3.15
CA LEU A 666 34.25 -37.48 3.37
C LEU A 666 34.11 -38.65 4.36
N PHE A 667 34.66 -39.81 4.03
CA PHE A 667 34.55 -41.03 4.84
C PHE A 667 35.66 -42.03 4.53
N SER A 668 35.93 -42.93 5.47
CA SER A 668 36.82 -44.07 5.29
C SER A 668 36.06 -45.28 4.73
N ALA A 669 36.64 -45.96 3.75
CA ALA A 669 36.10 -47.14 3.11
C ALA A 669 37.03 -48.36 3.30
N ALA A 670 36.44 -49.55 3.20
CA ALA A 670 37.12 -50.82 3.45
C ALA A 670 38.12 -51.15 2.33
N LEU A 671 39.26 -51.75 2.69
CA LEU A 671 40.36 -52.05 1.75
C LEU A 671 39.98 -53.06 0.66
N GLU A 672 38.97 -53.89 0.90
CA GLU A 672 38.51 -54.93 -0.02
C GLU A 672 37.99 -54.35 -1.35
N LEU A 673 37.51 -53.09 -1.34
CA LEU A 673 37.04 -52.37 -2.53
C LEU A 673 38.16 -52.08 -3.53
N MET A 674 39.42 -52.13 -3.11
CA MET A 674 40.60 -51.85 -3.94
C MET A 674 40.68 -52.76 -5.17
N SER A 675 40.24 -54.01 -5.05
CA SER A 675 40.20 -54.96 -6.18
C SER A 675 39.33 -54.45 -7.34
N SER A 676 38.14 -53.92 -7.02
CA SER A 676 37.20 -53.36 -8.00
C SER A 676 37.67 -52.01 -8.57
N LEU A 677 38.29 -51.19 -7.73
CA LEU A 677 38.88 -49.92 -8.15
C LEU A 677 40.05 -50.18 -9.13
N ASN A 678 40.91 -51.16 -8.83
CA ASN A 678 42.00 -51.60 -9.71
C ASN A 678 41.52 -52.23 -11.01
N SER A 679 40.37 -52.91 -11.04
CA SER A 679 39.79 -53.42 -12.30
C SER A 679 39.17 -52.30 -13.16
N GLY A 680 38.96 -51.10 -12.61
CA GLY A 680 38.28 -50.01 -13.28
C GLY A 680 36.75 -50.14 -13.26
N THR A 681 36.21 -50.97 -12.36
CA THR A 681 34.78 -51.27 -12.28
C THR A 681 34.12 -50.54 -11.11
N VAL A 682 33.01 -49.85 -11.36
CA VAL A 682 32.14 -49.32 -10.30
C VAL A 682 31.21 -50.44 -9.83
N SER A 683 31.68 -51.25 -8.89
CA SER A 683 30.98 -52.45 -8.38
C SER A 683 29.73 -52.09 -7.55
N LYS A 684 28.89 -53.11 -7.27
CA LYS A 684 27.71 -52.94 -6.40
C LYS A 684 28.13 -52.59 -4.98
N GLU A 685 29.20 -53.21 -4.48
CA GLU A 685 29.77 -53.00 -3.16
C GLU A 685 30.30 -51.56 -3.03
N LEU A 686 30.97 -51.05 -4.07
CA LEU A 686 31.43 -49.66 -4.11
C LEU A 686 30.24 -48.68 -4.08
N ARG A 687 29.21 -48.93 -4.89
CA ARG A 687 27.97 -48.11 -4.87
C ARG A 687 27.28 -48.13 -3.50
N GLN A 688 27.26 -49.29 -2.85
CA GLN A 688 26.69 -49.44 -1.52
C GLN A 688 27.47 -48.64 -0.48
N ALA A 689 28.80 -48.74 -0.45
CA ALA A 689 29.65 -47.98 0.47
C ALA A 689 29.44 -46.45 0.34
N PHE A 690 29.31 -45.97 -0.89
CA PHE A 690 28.98 -44.58 -1.21
C PHE A 690 27.57 -44.19 -0.72
N THR A 691 26.59 -45.06 -0.92
CA THR A 691 25.20 -44.85 -0.47
C THR A 691 25.05 -44.84 1.04
N ASP A 692 25.73 -45.76 1.75
CA ASP A 692 25.70 -45.87 3.22
C ASP A 692 26.27 -44.62 3.90
N ASN A 693 27.18 -43.92 3.21
CA ASN A 693 27.78 -42.66 3.65
C ASN A 693 27.08 -41.42 3.04
N GLY A 694 25.93 -41.58 2.37
CA GLY A 694 25.11 -40.47 1.89
C GLY A 694 25.56 -39.80 0.59
N TYR A 695 26.43 -40.44 -0.22
CA TYR A 695 26.84 -39.95 -1.53
C TYR A 695 26.54 -40.98 -2.62
N SER A 696 25.36 -40.91 -3.24
CA SER A 696 25.02 -41.87 -4.29
C SER A 696 25.84 -41.67 -5.57
N LEU A 697 26.41 -42.76 -6.09
CA LEU A 697 27.00 -42.79 -7.43
C LEU A 697 25.90 -42.96 -8.47
N LEU A 698 25.84 -42.04 -9.44
CA LEU A 698 24.93 -42.06 -10.58
C LEU A 698 25.13 -43.33 -11.41
N SER A 699 24.10 -43.75 -12.14
CA SER A 699 24.15 -44.96 -12.96
C SER A 699 25.28 -44.93 -13.99
N ASN A 700 25.61 -43.75 -14.52
CA ASN A 700 26.68 -43.49 -15.47
C ASN A 700 28.08 -43.26 -14.82
N ALA A 701 28.21 -43.36 -13.49
CA ALA A 701 29.48 -43.15 -12.81
C ALA A 701 30.55 -44.13 -13.31
N LYS A 702 31.78 -43.64 -13.50
CA LYS A 702 32.89 -44.43 -14.05
C LYS A 702 34.24 -43.99 -13.48
N ILE A 703 35.17 -44.93 -13.38
CA ILE A 703 36.56 -44.62 -13.02
C ILE A 703 37.23 -44.04 -14.26
N ILE A 704 37.69 -42.78 -14.15
CA ILE A 704 38.30 -42.04 -15.27
C ILE A 704 39.83 -42.01 -15.19
N GLU A 705 40.38 -42.25 -14.01
CA GLU A 705 41.83 -42.28 -13.78
C GLU A 705 42.16 -43.19 -12.61
N LYS A 706 43.28 -43.91 -12.68
CA LYS A 706 43.78 -44.74 -11.58
C LYS A 706 45.28 -44.98 -11.65
N GLN A 707 45.89 -45.09 -10.48
CA GLN A 707 47.20 -45.69 -10.24
C GLN A 707 46.98 -46.83 -9.25
N ASN A 708 47.21 -48.07 -9.70
CA ASN A 708 46.87 -49.25 -8.92
C ASN A 708 47.49 -49.20 -7.51
N ASP A 709 46.69 -49.58 -6.51
CA ASP A 709 47.04 -49.61 -5.09
C ASP A 709 47.45 -48.25 -4.48
N GLN A 710 47.21 -47.14 -5.18
CA GLN A 710 47.55 -45.78 -4.76
C GLN A 710 46.33 -44.86 -4.74
N TYR A 711 45.75 -44.57 -5.91
CA TYR A 711 44.60 -43.67 -6.04
C TYR A 711 43.69 -43.98 -7.24
N TRP A 712 42.45 -43.51 -7.16
CA TRP A 712 41.42 -43.64 -8.20
C TRP A 712 40.54 -42.39 -8.26
N ILE A 713 40.13 -41.98 -9.47
CA ILE A 713 39.17 -40.89 -9.67
C ILE A 713 37.89 -41.46 -10.28
N ILE A 714 36.78 -41.23 -9.60
CA ILE A 714 35.43 -41.61 -10.04
C ILE A 714 34.73 -40.36 -10.54
N SER A 715 34.35 -40.35 -11.81
CA SER A 715 33.49 -39.32 -12.38
C SER A 715 32.03 -39.64 -12.04
N ASN A 716 31.32 -38.67 -11.47
CA ASN A 716 29.91 -38.77 -11.07
C ASN A 716 29.09 -37.62 -11.69
N GLN A 717 29.19 -37.45 -13.01
CA GLN A 717 28.64 -36.30 -13.73
C GLN A 717 27.13 -36.47 -14.03
N PRO A 718 26.25 -35.64 -13.46
CA PRO A 718 24.83 -35.61 -13.79
C PRO A 718 24.55 -34.92 -15.12
N GLN A 719 23.35 -35.10 -15.68
CA GLN A 719 22.92 -34.34 -16.86
C GLN A 719 22.72 -32.86 -16.52
N ASP A 720 22.99 -31.95 -17.46
CA ASP A 720 22.89 -30.50 -17.21
C ASP A 720 21.47 -30.04 -16.82
N THR A 721 20.43 -30.78 -17.18
CA THR A 721 19.04 -30.49 -16.80
C THR A 721 18.62 -31.08 -15.46
N ASP A 722 19.47 -31.89 -14.82
CA ASP A 722 19.13 -32.56 -13.56
C ASP A 722 19.13 -31.58 -12.38
N LEU A 723 17.93 -31.19 -11.94
CA LEU A 723 17.70 -30.37 -10.75
C LEU A 723 17.63 -31.19 -9.46
N SER A 724 17.68 -32.52 -9.53
CA SER A 724 17.59 -33.41 -8.38
C SER A 724 18.97 -33.65 -7.73
N TYR A 725 20.02 -33.78 -8.53
CA TYR A 725 21.37 -34.05 -8.06
C TYR A 725 22.09 -32.79 -7.54
N ARG A 726 22.61 -32.89 -6.32
CA ARG A 726 23.48 -31.92 -5.64
C ARG A 726 24.65 -32.69 -5.03
N GLY A 727 25.88 -32.19 -5.17
CA GLY A 727 27.06 -32.84 -4.62
C GLY A 727 28.24 -32.88 -5.59
N TYR A 728 29.26 -33.65 -5.22
CA TYR A 728 30.51 -33.68 -5.97
C TYR A 728 30.33 -34.36 -7.33
N CYS A 729 30.84 -33.73 -8.38
CA CYS A 729 30.82 -34.30 -9.72
C CYS A 729 32.00 -35.26 -9.96
N ASN A 730 32.98 -35.27 -9.05
CA ASN A 730 34.10 -36.20 -9.04
C ASN A 730 34.36 -36.67 -7.60
N PHE A 731 34.81 -37.90 -7.43
CA PHE A 731 35.34 -38.41 -6.16
C PHE A 731 36.77 -38.90 -6.36
N ILE A 732 37.61 -38.66 -5.38
CA ILE A 732 39.00 -39.12 -5.33
C ILE A 732 39.09 -40.14 -4.21
N VAL A 733 39.58 -41.33 -4.52
CA VAL A 733 39.83 -42.39 -3.53
C VAL A 733 41.34 -42.54 -3.42
N ILE A 734 41.88 -42.41 -2.21
CA ILE A 734 43.32 -42.59 -1.93
C ILE A 734 43.53 -43.67 -0.87
N ARG A 735 44.63 -44.40 -0.97
CA ARG A 735 45.03 -45.35 0.06
C ARG A 735 45.80 -44.63 1.16
N VAL A 736 45.27 -44.66 2.38
CA VAL A 736 45.97 -44.14 3.56
C VAL A 736 46.63 -45.29 4.30
N SER A 737 47.94 -45.18 4.53
CA SER A 737 48.74 -46.19 5.25
C SER A 737 49.38 -45.56 6.48
N GLU A 738 48.68 -45.61 7.61
CA GLU A 738 49.19 -45.18 8.93
C GLU A 738 49.56 -46.40 9.78
N VAL A 739 50.48 -46.24 10.74
CA VAL A 739 50.95 -47.36 11.58
C VAL A 739 49.77 -47.96 12.35
N GLY A 740 49.35 -49.17 11.95
CA GLY A 740 48.24 -49.89 12.57
C GLY A 740 46.85 -49.57 12.01
N ASN A 741 46.72 -48.70 11.01
CA ASN A 741 45.44 -48.32 10.41
C ASN A 741 45.56 -48.06 8.89
N ASN A 742 45.31 -49.12 8.10
CA ASN A 742 45.25 -49.01 6.64
C ASN A 742 43.78 -48.95 6.19
N HIS A 743 43.41 -47.95 5.40
CA HIS A 743 42.07 -47.80 4.86
C HIS A 743 42.07 -47.05 3.53
N LEU A 744 40.94 -47.03 2.84
CA LEU A 744 40.72 -46.14 1.70
C LEU A 744 40.06 -44.86 2.22
N GLN A 745 40.61 -43.69 1.91
CA GLN A 745 39.95 -42.41 2.18
C GLN A 745 39.22 -41.97 0.93
N VAL A 746 37.91 -41.74 1.06
CA VAL A 746 37.10 -41.14 0.00
C VAL A 746 37.04 -39.63 0.20
N CYS A 747 37.37 -38.90 -0.85
CA CYS A 747 37.36 -37.45 -0.90
C CYS A 747 36.41 -36.96 -2.01
N GLY A 748 35.68 -35.88 -1.73
CA GLY A 748 34.92 -35.15 -2.73
C GLY A 748 35.85 -34.29 -3.58
N GLY A 749 35.77 -34.43 -4.90
CA GLY A 749 36.58 -33.70 -5.87
C GLY A 749 35.82 -32.58 -6.57
N SER A 750 36.55 -31.58 -7.05
CA SER A 750 36.01 -30.43 -7.80
C SER A 750 35.52 -30.87 -9.20
N PRO A 751 34.40 -30.32 -9.72
CA PRO A 751 33.54 -29.29 -9.12
C PRO A 751 32.44 -29.85 -8.20
N LEU A 752 31.87 -28.98 -7.36
CA LEU A 752 30.66 -29.23 -6.57
C LEU A 752 29.44 -28.73 -7.35
N ARG A 753 28.44 -29.58 -7.61
CA ARG A 753 27.17 -29.15 -8.19
C ARG A 753 26.21 -28.71 -7.10
N VAL A 754 25.70 -27.50 -7.24
CA VAL A 754 24.64 -26.91 -6.42
C VAL A 754 23.46 -26.54 -7.31
N ILE A 755 22.27 -26.42 -6.75
CA ILE A 755 21.14 -25.79 -7.42
C ILE A 755 21.01 -24.38 -6.83
N ARG A 756 20.73 -23.38 -7.65
CA ARG A 756 20.43 -22.03 -7.15
C ARG A 756 19.28 -21.39 -7.91
N THR A 757 18.71 -20.36 -7.30
CA THR A 757 17.77 -19.44 -7.96
C THR A 757 18.56 -18.46 -8.84
N ALA A 758 18.13 -18.25 -10.07
CA ALA A 758 18.65 -17.22 -10.97
C ALA A 758 17.93 -15.87 -10.73
N ALA A 759 18.42 -14.79 -11.35
CA ALA A 759 17.81 -13.46 -11.25
C ALA A 759 16.35 -13.41 -11.76
N ASP A 760 15.98 -14.30 -12.68
CA ASP A 760 14.62 -14.45 -13.21
C ASP A 760 13.72 -15.40 -12.39
N ASN A 761 14.16 -15.76 -11.18
CA ASN A 761 13.52 -16.74 -10.28
C ASN A 761 13.49 -18.18 -10.81
N THR A 762 14.21 -18.51 -11.89
CA THR A 762 14.33 -19.90 -12.35
C THR A 762 15.37 -20.68 -11.54
N LEU A 763 15.19 -21.99 -11.43
CA LEU A 763 16.19 -22.86 -10.80
C LEU A 763 17.20 -23.32 -11.85
N GLN A 764 18.48 -23.16 -11.53
CA GLN A 764 19.57 -23.59 -12.39
C GLN A 764 20.60 -24.42 -11.61
N PRO A 765 21.07 -25.54 -12.19
CA PRO A 765 22.22 -26.23 -11.66
C PRO A 765 23.50 -25.47 -12.00
N VAL A 766 24.40 -25.38 -11.04
CA VAL A 766 25.69 -24.70 -11.18
C VAL A 766 26.79 -25.61 -10.66
N ASN A 767 27.77 -25.88 -11.51
CA ASN A 767 29.00 -26.55 -11.12
C ASN A 767 29.99 -25.49 -10.60
N VAL A 768 30.16 -25.43 -9.29
CA VAL A 768 31.09 -24.51 -8.63
C VAL A 768 32.43 -25.22 -8.51
N ALA A 769 33.39 -24.79 -9.32
CA ALA A 769 34.77 -25.20 -9.14
C ALA A 769 35.29 -24.61 -7.82
N PHE A 770 35.95 -25.44 -7.01
CA PHE A 770 36.57 -25.01 -5.75
C PHE A 770 38.06 -25.41 -5.72
N GLY A 771 38.85 -24.58 -5.05
CA GLY A 771 40.26 -24.81 -4.79
C GLY A 771 40.51 -25.37 -3.38
N VAL A 772 41.79 -25.40 -2.99
CA VAL A 772 42.20 -25.68 -1.61
C VAL A 772 41.72 -24.55 -0.70
N THR A 773 41.28 -24.88 0.51
CA THR A 773 41.00 -23.87 1.53
C THR A 773 42.31 -23.24 1.99
N ILE A 774 42.47 -21.93 1.80
CA ILE A 774 43.75 -21.22 1.91
C ILE A 774 43.95 -20.71 3.34
N ASP A 775 45.17 -20.86 3.88
CA ASP A 775 45.65 -20.34 5.18
C ASP A 775 44.83 -20.71 6.44
N ILE A 776 43.94 -21.69 6.34
CA ILE A 776 43.13 -22.14 7.48
C ILE A 776 43.98 -22.57 8.69
N THR A 777 45.16 -23.16 8.50
CA THR A 777 46.07 -23.55 9.59
C THR A 777 46.63 -22.35 10.35
N GLN A 778 46.80 -21.22 9.69
CA GLN A 778 47.31 -19.98 10.30
C GLN A 778 46.19 -19.24 11.04
N ALA A 779 44.95 -19.41 10.61
CA ALA A 779 43.78 -18.77 11.22
C ALA A 779 43.30 -19.47 12.50
N MET A 780 43.56 -20.77 12.67
CA MET A 780 43.14 -21.56 13.84
C MET A 780 44.16 -21.54 14.98
N ASP A 781 43.68 -21.70 16.22
CA ASP A 781 44.51 -21.90 17.41
C ASP A 781 44.02 -23.05 18.29
N GLY A 782 44.66 -23.26 19.44
CA GLY A 782 44.37 -24.38 20.34
C GLY A 782 42.90 -24.52 20.76
N ASP A 783 42.16 -23.41 20.81
CA ASP A 783 40.76 -23.36 21.23
C ASP A 783 39.78 -23.52 20.07
N THR A 784 40.22 -23.47 18.81
CA THR A 784 39.35 -23.72 17.65
C THR A 784 38.85 -25.18 17.65
N THR A 785 37.55 -25.39 17.39
CA THR A 785 36.99 -26.72 17.13
C THR A 785 37.11 -27.06 15.64
N CYS A 786 37.85 -28.11 15.32
CA CYS A 786 38.09 -28.58 13.96
C CYS A 786 36.88 -29.34 13.38
N PRO A 787 36.86 -29.63 12.06
CA PRO A 787 35.80 -30.43 11.42
C PRO A 787 35.48 -31.77 12.09
N SER A 788 36.48 -32.45 12.66
CA SER A 788 36.29 -33.69 13.45
C SER A 788 35.46 -33.51 14.73
N GLY A 789 35.20 -32.27 15.17
CA GLY A 789 34.61 -31.95 16.47
C GLY A 789 35.64 -31.89 17.61
N LEU A 790 36.91 -32.19 17.35
CA LEU A 790 38.00 -32.09 18.30
C LEU A 790 38.61 -30.69 18.31
N ARG A 791 39.28 -30.32 19.41
CA ARG A 791 40.03 -29.05 19.52
C ARG A 791 41.39 -29.15 18.84
N TYR A 792 41.81 -28.09 18.16
CA TYR A 792 43.08 -28.04 17.42
C TYR A 792 44.32 -28.23 18.32
N GLN A 793 44.23 -27.89 19.61
CA GLN A 793 45.32 -28.17 20.58
C GLN A 793 45.77 -29.63 20.62
N LEU A 794 44.90 -30.58 20.22
CA LEU A 794 45.24 -32.01 20.15
C LEU A 794 46.26 -32.34 19.06
N LEU A 795 46.55 -31.43 18.12
CA LEU A 795 47.62 -31.60 17.14
C LEU A 795 48.98 -31.84 17.83
N SER A 796 49.21 -31.20 18.98
CA SER A 796 50.41 -31.39 19.81
C SER A 796 50.51 -32.77 20.47
N LYS A 797 49.44 -33.58 20.43
CA LYS A 797 49.34 -34.90 21.06
C LYS A 797 49.42 -36.07 20.07
N GLY A 798 49.89 -35.83 18.84
CA GLY A 798 50.15 -36.88 17.85
C GLY A 798 48.96 -37.27 16.96
N ILE A 799 47.83 -36.55 17.03
CA ILE A 799 46.75 -36.67 16.04
C ILE A 799 47.16 -35.91 14.77
N SER A 800 46.98 -36.50 13.59
CA SER A 800 47.36 -35.86 12.33
C SER A 800 46.43 -34.68 12.00
N TYR A 801 46.96 -33.69 11.29
CA TYR A 801 46.14 -32.57 10.77
C TYR A 801 44.99 -33.09 9.91
N GLN A 802 45.26 -34.07 9.06
CA GLN A 802 44.25 -34.71 8.22
C GLN A 802 43.12 -35.33 9.05
N SER A 803 43.43 -36.00 10.16
CA SER A 803 42.41 -36.57 11.06
C SER A 803 41.58 -35.48 11.74
N LEU A 804 42.18 -34.36 12.15
CA LEU A 804 41.45 -33.23 12.72
C LEU A 804 40.50 -32.58 11.72
N MET A 805 40.90 -32.52 10.45
CA MET A 805 40.13 -31.95 9.35
C MET A 805 39.16 -32.94 8.70
N THR A 806 39.18 -34.21 9.09
CA THR A 806 38.22 -35.21 8.65
C THR A 806 36.95 -35.09 9.49
N PRO A 807 35.80 -34.76 8.89
CA PRO A 807 34.53 -34.59 9.60
C PRO A 807 34.07 -35.87 10.33
N GLY A 808 33.42 -35.71 11.49
CA GLY A 808 32.82 -36.84 12.22
C GLY A 808 31.57 -37.39 11.54
N LEU A 809 30.87 -36.55 10.77
CA LEU A 809 29.82 -36.94 9.84
C LEU A 809 30.16 -36.38 8.46
N PRO A 810 29.93 -37.14 7.37
CA PRO A 810 30.26 -36.64 6.05
C PRO A 810 29.49 -35.36 5.72
N PRO A 811 30.16 -34.29 5.27
CA PRO A 811 29.53 -33.01 5.01
C PRO A 811 28.64 -33.10 3.77
N HIS A 812 27.33 -32.90 3.93
CA HIS A 812 26.39 -33.00 2.83
C HIS A 812 26.02 -31.62 2.27
N PRO A 813 25.83 -31.53 0.94
CA PRO A 813 25.12 -30.42 0.38
C PRO A 813 23.70 -30.34 0.96
N PRO A 814 23.08 -29.18 0.85
CA PRO A 814 21.73 -28.96 1.36
C PRO A 814 20.68 -29.87 0.71
N LYS A 815 19.73 -30.37 1.51
CA LYS A 815 18.76 -31.39 1.08
C LYS A 815 17.53 -30.84 0.35
N CYS A 816 17.20 -29.56 0.52
CA CYS A 816 15.99 -28.99 -0.06
C CYS A 816 16.23 -28.38 -1.46
N ILE A 817 15.16 -27.97 -2.13
CA ILE A 817 15.21 -27.23 -3.39
C ILE A 817 15.16 -25.74 -3.06
N PRO A 818 16.17 -24.94 -3.46
CA PRO A 818 16.15 -23.52 -3.18
C PRO A 818 15.02 -22.83 -3.96
N SER A 819 14.57 -21.69 -3.47
CA SER A 819 13.60 -20.80 -4.09
C SER A 819 14.11 -19.35 -3.95
N PRO A 820 13.45 -18.33 -4.53
CA PRO A 820 13.81 -16.94 -4.27
C PRO A 820 13.78 -16.57 -2.78
N THR A 821 13.00 -17.32 -1.99
CA THR A 821 12.72 -17.01 -0.59
C THR A 821 13.16 -18.14 0.34
N THR A 822 13.98 -19.08 -0.11
CA THR A 822 14.47 -20.17 0.74
C THR A 822 15.75 -20.73 0.14
N TRP A 823 16.86 -20.67 0.87
CA TRP A 823 18.08 -21.35 0.45
C TRP A 823 18.15 -22.75 1.06
N CYS A 824 18.73 -23.62 0.26
CA CYS A 824 19.18 -24.94 0.61
C CYS A 824 20.67 -24.84 0.34
#